data_AF-A0A1Y3ARQ4-F1
#
_entry.id   AF-A0A1Y3ARQ4-F1
#
_cell.length_a   1.000
_cell.length_b   1.000
_cell.length_c   1.000
_cell.angle_alpha   90.00
_cell.angle_beta   90.00
_cell.angle_gamma   90.00
#
_symmetry.space_group_name_H-M   'P 1'
#
loop_
_entity.id
_entity.type
_entity.pdbx_description
1 polymer ?
#
loop_
_entity_poly.entity_id
_entity_poly.type
_entity_poly.pdbx_seq_one_letter_code
_entity_poly.pdbx_strand_id
1 'polypeptide(L)'
;VGFVDSGIILAEDNPQRLLFKYNCRSLEDVFLELCLERARQPEIGSDENGNNQPHIVNTIKQQQHQIPEVKVQIIIEESDDQHHESSSSSSSSDRSIEQIEMSPIPKDLNNNNSVLATLPTPPIHPNAPKCFEHMDDKNAIGTSLPWLNYNRLHALLAKNYLLYRRNPVSIILMNVIPLVQITLFCVTFARNPENIPVAVVNFENRTKSLSNNPEQITDEIVQQSRIGLYPDTTHAVFYLYTYRKVLEAFEKFLVIVGKNMGYNPSFFGSPVVLTETMYGKNNLQYLEFVTPGMIIAVVHGLSMLIGSFTIIRERFDGHLERGFVAGIRTTEILLSHILFYLVPLFTQVVLVLFLTFYIFDSQSQGSLWSVFLMTFLMASQGLIFGITMSITCQSQVASLVSNNDSFIVDDHNSSHYNPLQLMVFISEMPMIFTSGVLWPLESVPPLVKTLAMFNPLTLPIRSLHYIMLRGWLLMRPEVAVGLISALSYLFLSLVSGFPELIKSRGFVPEQHLVTTNDGYILVVFRIINPYVKRVKRPIILWHGLGVSSDSWLFSTEGRMNSSGIYVENNWLANDCNESVTNSLGFTLASCGYDVWLPNSRSGHYSTGHVKLDPSRDPMYWKYSLTELALYDVEAVVEFVLRTTRHRSLAYIGHSLGTAQMFALQSLIPESGRLIEPFIALAPVAYLGGIWSIARLGVPLEPLLRAFAGPLGVPAPIMQLIAVIICGNEFLNDICLDTLNLIDGADNANFNRAKVAHSAVTSSTWLLAHLAQLVKSNRYQMMDHGSAENILRYGQSEPPAYPLGDISSPNIALFRGQNDALADVYDVEHLVRSLKG
;
A
#
# COMPACT_ATOMS: atom_id res chain seq x y z
N VAL A 1 26.70 -13.64 -1.49
CA VAL A 1 27.08 -12.60 -0.51
C VAL A 1 28.15 -11.76 -1.16
N GLY A 2 28.01 -10.44 -1.08
CA GLY A 2 28.97 -9.48 -1.63
C GLY A 2 29.64 -8.70 -0.50
N PHE A 3 30.95 -8.75 -0.43
CA PHE A 3 31.75 -8.03 0.54
C PHE A 3 32.21 -6.70 -0.05
N VAL A 4 31.96 -5.60 0.65
CA VAL A 4 32.29 -4.23 0.20
C VAL A 4 33.07 -3.52 1.28
N ASP A 5 34.18 -2.89 0.89
CA ASP A 5 34.94 -1.97 1.73
C ASP A 5 35.21 -0.68 0.97
N SER A 6 34.85 0.45 1.61
CA SER A 6 35.05 1.80 1.08
C SER A 6 34.47 2.00 -0.33
N GLY A 7 33.30 1.38 -0.57
CA GLY A 7 32.58 1.46 -1.85
C GLY A 7 33.09 0.55 -2.96
N ILE A 8 34.09 -0.30 -2.70
CA ILE A 8 34.64 -1.26 -3.68
C ILE A 8 34.27 -2.68 -3.25
N ILE A 9 33.75 -3.47 -4.20
CA ILE A 9 33.43 -4.88 -4.00
C ILE A 9 34.75 -5.67 -3.90
N LEU A 10 35.00 -6.29 -2.75
CA LEU A 10 36.16 -7.13 -2.49
C LEU A 10 35.97 -8.54 -3.06
N ALA A 11 34.79 -9.13 -2.89
CA ALA A 11 34.41 -10.41 -3.44
C ALA A 11 32.89 -10.57 -3.50
N GLU A 12 32.38 -11.28 -4.50
CA GLU A 12 30.96 -11.65 -4.61
C GLU A 12 30.83 -13.10 -5.09
N ASP A 13 30.35 -13.99 -4.22
CA ASP A 13 30.05 -15.39 -4.57
C ASP A 13 29.06 -16.01 -3.54
N ASN A 14 28.69 -17.27 -3.75
CA ASN A 14 27.91 -18.08 -2.81
C ASN A 14 28.67 -18.23 -1.47
N PRO A 15 27.99 -18.09 -0.30
CA PRO A 15 28.59 -18.26 1.02
C PRO A 15 29.51 -19.48 1.18
N GLN A 16 29.04 -20.66 0.76
CA GLN A 16 29.80 -21.90 0.91
C GLN A 16 31.04 -21.92 0.03
N ARG A 17 30.97 -21.29 -1.15
CA ARG A 17 32.14 -21.12 -2.02
C ARG A 17 33.15 -20.14 -1.45
N LEU A 18 32.70 -19.06 -0.83
CA LEU A 18 33.59 -18.09 -0.18
C LEU A 18 34.31 -18.71 1.02
N LEU A 19 33.58 -19.40 1.89
CA LEU A 19 34.15 -20.13 3.03
C LEU A 19 35.16 -21.18 2.57
N PHE A 20 34.82 -21.96 1.54
CA PHE A 20 35.73 -22.96 0.98
C PHE A 20 36.94 -22.34 0.28
N LYS A 21 36.75 -21.26 -0.50
CA LYS A 21 37.79 -20.60 -1.30
C LYS A 21 38.83 -19.90 -0.42
N TYR A 22 38.39 -19.28 0.68
CA TYR A 22 39.27 -18.60 1.63
C TYR A 22 39.60 -19.46 2.86
N ASN A 23 39.10 -20.71 2.89
CA ASN A 23 39.30 -21.69 3.97
C ASN A 23 38.98 -21.13 5.37
N CYS A 24 37.85 -20.44 5.46
CA CYS A 24 37.37 -19.78 6.67
C CYS A 24 36.17 -20.51 7.26
N ARG A 25 35.99 -20.39 8.59
CA ARG A 25 34.86 -21.02 9.30
C ARG A 25 33.63 -20.12 9.34
N SER A 26 33.82 -18.81 9.17
CA SER A 26 32.76 -17.80 9.15
C SER A 26 32.98 -16.83 7.99
N LEU A 27 31.91 -16.13 7.58
CA LEU A 27 31.97 -15.16 6.49
C LEU A 27 32.68 -13.87 6.92
N GLU A 28 32.64 -13.58 8.22
CA GLU A 28 33.36 -12.51 8.88
C GLU A 28 34.88 -12.70 8.76
N ASP A 29 35.37 -13.93 8.92
CA ASP A 29 36.78 -14.27 8.70
C ASP A 29 37.17 -14.09 7.22
N VAL A 30 36.28 -14.47 6.29
CA VAL A 30 36.51 -14.25 4.85
C VAL A 30 36.62 -12.75 4.56
N PHE A 31 35.75 -11.94 5.15
CA PHE A 31 35.77 -10.50 4.98
C PHE A 31 37.05 -9.88 5.53
N LEU A 32 37.49 -10.31 6.71
CA LEU A 32 38.73 -9.85 7.33
C LEU A 32 39.94 -10.19 6.46
N GLU A 33 40.01 -11.41 5.93
CA GLU A 33 41.13 -11.83 5.08
C GLU A 33 41.17 -11.00 3.78
N LEU A 34 40.01 -10.73 3.17
CA LEU A 34 39.90 -9.87 1.98
C LEU A 34 40.37 -8.43 2.25
N CYS A 35 40.02 -7.87 3.41
CA CYS A 35 40.48 -6.54 3.83
C CYS A 35 41.99 -6.52 4.07
N LEU A 36 42.55 -7.59 4.66
CA LEU A 36 43.99 -7.74 4.89
C LEU A 36 44.77 -7.94 3.58
N GLU A 37 44.26 -8.72 2.64
CA GLU A 37 44.85 -8.88 1.30
C GLU A 37 44.95 -7.54 0.58
N ARG A 38 43.88 -6.73 0.65
CA ARG A 38 43.87 -5.38 0.07
C ARG A 38 44.88 -4.46 0.75
N ALA A 39 44.99 -4.52 2.08
CA ALA A 39 45.98 -3.73 2.82
C ALA A 39 47.44 -4.13 2.50
N ARG A 40 47.68 -5.33 1.97
CA ARG A 40 49.02 -5.83 1.59
C ARG A 40 49.41 -5.49 0.14
N GLN A 41 48.52 -4.97 -0.69
CA GLN A 41 48.85 -4.58 -2.06
C GLN A 41 49.39 -3.14 -2.10
N PRO A 42 50.64 -2.89 -2.52
CA PRO A 42 51.12 -1.53 -2.75
C PRO A 42 50.44 -0.93 -4.00
N GLU A 43 50.02 0.33 -3.92
CA GLU A 43 49.45 1.09 -5.05
C GLU A 43 50.42 1.07 -6.24
N ILE A 44 50.07 0.34 -7.31
CA ILE A 44 50.80 0.37 -8.57
C ILE A 44 50.40 1.65 -9.31
N GLY A 45 51.38 2.54 -9.49
CA GLY A 45 51.26 3.77 -10.27
C GLY A 45 50.93 3.50 -11.74
N SER A 46 50.17 4.42 -12.32
CA SER A 46 49.72 4.45 -13.70
C SER A 46 50.87 4.52 -14.71
N ASP A 47 50.98 3.53 -15.59
CA ASP A 47 51.74 3.67 -16.84
C ASP A 47 50.86 4.25 -17.96
N GLU A 48 51.39 5.27 -18.61
CA GLU A 48 50.86 5.91 -19.81
C GLU A 48 50.90 4.94 -20.99
N ASN A 49 49.78 4.27 -21.27
CA ASN A 49 49.30 3.98 -22.62
C ASN A 49 47.93 3.31 -22.52
N GLY A 50 46.91 3.99 -23.05
CA GLY A 50 45.53 3.52 -23.03
C GLY A 50 45.37 2.16 -23.71
N ASN A 51 45.06 1.13 -22.92
CA ASN A 51 44.38 -0.09 -23.34
C ASN A 51 43.85 -0.84 -22.11
N ASN A 52 42.56 -0.71 -21.82
CA ASN A 52 41.89 -1.48 -20.77
C ASN A 52 41.35 -2.81 -21.34
N GLN A 53 42.08 -3.90 -21.10
CA GLN A 53 41.53 -5.26 -21.00
C GLN A 53 41.71 -5.76 -19.57
N PRO A 54 40.73 -6.45 -18.96
CA PRO A 54 40.86 -6.97 -17.62
C PRO A 54 41.68 -8.27 -17.61
N HIS A 55 42.96 -8.17 -17.27
CA HIS A 55 43.76 -9.30 -16.82
C HIS A 55 43.57 -9.49 -15.32
N ILE A 56 42.91 -10.60 -14.91
CA ILE A 56 43.27 -11.52 -13.80
C ILE A 56 42.36 -12.75 -13.97
N VAL A 57 42.79 -13.64 -14.86
CA VAL A 57 42.57 -15.09 -14.79
C VAL A 57 43.93 -15.66 -15.20
N ASN A 58 44.47 -16.57 -14.39
CA ASN A 58 45.72 -17.33 -14.58
C ASN A 58 46.91 -16.99 -13.67
N THR A 59 46.68 -17.07 -12.36
CA THR A 59 47.67 -17.63 -11.43
C THR A 59 46.84 -18.26 -10.31
N ILE A 60 46.34 -19.50 -10.43
CA ILE A 60 47.01 -20.72 -9.98
C ILE A 60 46.37 -21.88 -10.77
N LYS A 61 46.95 -22.21 -11.92
CA LYS A 61 46.77 -23.49 -12.62
C LYS A 61 48.09 -24.26 -12.59
N GLN A 62 48.69 -24.38 -11.42
CA GLN A 62 49.82 -25.27 -11.18
C GLN A 62 49.77 -25.74 -9.72
N GLN A 63 48.95 -26.76 -9.47
CA GLN A 63 49.11 -27.83 -8.46
C GLN A 63 47.80 -28.63 -8.35
N GLN A 64 47.43 -29.30 -9.45
CA GLN A 64 46.64 -30.55 -9.35
C GLN A 64 47.66 -31.69 -9.38
N HIS A 65 48.00 -32.26 -8.22
CA HIS A 65 48.40 -33.67 -8.02
C HIS A 65 48.95 -33.85 -6.60
N GLN A 66 48.11 -34.31 -5.67
CA GLN A 66 48.38 -35.39 -4.70
C GLN A 66 47.23 -35.45 -3.69
N ILE A 67 46.39 -36.46 -3.87
CA ILE A 67 45.37 -36.90 -2.90
C ILE A 67 46.06 -37.88 -1.95
N PRO A 68 45.83 -37.79 -0.64
CA PRO A 68 45.71 -38.99 0.20
C PRO A 68 44.29 -39.12 0.74
N GLU A 69 43.73 -40.31 0.57
CA GLU A 69 42.48 -40.78 1.18
C GLU A 69 42.56 -40.73 2.71
N VAL A 70 41.51 -40.25 3.37
CA VAL A 70 41.20 -40.62 4.77
C VAL A 70 39.76 -41.08 4.84
N LYS A 71 39.61 -42.36 5.17
CA LYS A 71 38.36 -43.08 5.41
C LYS A 71 37.61 -42.49 6.60
N VAL A 72 36.32 -42.21 6.44
CA VAL A 72 35.39 -42.03 7.56
C VAL A 72 34.53 -43.28 7.66
N GLN A 73 34.61 -43.93 8.81
CA GLN A 73 33.91 -45.16 9.15
C GLN A 73 32.55 -44.80 9.75
N ILE A 74 31.48 -45.28 9.13
CA ILE A 74 30.10 -45.14 9.59
C ILE A 74 29.88 -46.17 10.70
N ILE A 75 29.47 -45.70 11.88
CA ILE A 75 28.90 -46.56 12.93
C ILE A 75 27.41 -46.28 12.96
N ILE A 76 26.64 -47.33 12.67
CA ILE A 76 25.18 -47.42 12.78
C ILE A 76 24.90 -47.99 14.16
N GLU A 77 24.08 -47.31 14.97
CA GLU A 77 23.35 -47.94 16.06
C GLU A 77 21.86 -47.71 15.81
N GLU A 78 21.17 -48.81 15.49
CA GLU A 78 19.72 -48.96 15.54
C GLU A 78 19.28 -49.20 16.99
N SER A 79 18.15 -48.62 17.40
CA SER A 79 17.29 -49.24 18.42
C SER A 79 15.85 -48.72 18.32
N ASP A 80 15.02 -49.56 17.71
CA ASP A 80 13.62 -49.93 17.98
C ASP A 80 12.66 -48.98 18.72
N ASP A 81 11.55 -48.72 18.03
CA ASP A 81 10.25 -48.33 18.56
C ASP A 81 9.60 -49.46 19.40
N GLN A 82 8.90 -49.12 20.49
CA GLN A 82 7.60 -49.72 20.85
C GLN A 82 6.86 -48.97 22.00
N HIS A 83 5.60 -48.62 21.71
CA HIS A 83 4.38 -48.53 22.54
C HIS A 83 4.40 -47.92 23.96
N HIS A 84 3.57 -46.88 24.20
CA HIS A 84 2.24 -47.03 24.85
C HIS A 84 1.48 -45.69 25.00
N GLU A 85 0.16 -45.85 25.11
CA GLU A 85 -0.92 -44.86 25.14
C GLU A 85 -1.03 -44.02 26.42
N SER A 86 -1.84 -42.95 26.28
CA SER A 86 -2.90 -42.52 27.21
C SER A 86 -2.69 -41.31 28.14
N SER A 87 -3.58 -40.33 27.90
CA SER A 87 -4.44 -39.64 28.86
C SER A 87 -3.86 -38.72 29.95
N SER A 88 -4.28 -37.46 29.82
CA SER A 88 -4.97 -36.63 30.82
C SER A 88 -4.28 -36.20 32.13
N SER A 89 -4.43 -34.89 32.34
CA SER A 89 -4.80 -34.21 33.59
C SER A 89 -3.71 -33.81 34.59
N SER A 90 -3.63 -32.48 34.70
CA SER A 90 -3.73 -31.70 35.95
C SER A 90 -2.57 -31.64 36.94
N SER A 91 -2.40 -30.40 37.38
CA SER A 91 -2.08 -29.96 38.74
C SER A 91 -0.62 -29.72 39.09
N SER A 92 -0.31 -28.42 39.13
CA SER A 92 0.22 -27.68 40.27
C SER A 92 1.44 -28.20 41.06
N SER A 93 2.35 -27.24 41.19
CA SER A 93 3.06 -26.82 42.39
C SER A 93 4.46 -27.37 42.65
N ASP A 94 5.33 -26.37 42.82
CA ASP A 94 6.38 -26.23 43.83
C ASP A 94 7.83 -26.57 43.47
N ARG A 95 8.64 -25.48 43.60
CA ARG A 95 10.06 -25.40 43.97
C ARG A 95 11.05 -25.77 42.85
N SER A 96 12.21 -25.14 42.69
CA SER A 96 12.97 -24.17 43.48
C SER A 96 14.09 -23.60 42.62
N ILE A 97 14.56 -22.43 43.02
CA ILE A 97 15.72 -21.69 42.55
C ILE A 97 16.99 -22.56 42.56
N GLU A 98 17.73 -22.58 41.45
CA GLU A 98 19.19 -22.75 41.45
C GLU A 98 19.84 -21.64 40.63
N GLN A 99 20.69 -20.87 41.33
CA GLN A 99 21.63 -19.91 40.77
C GLN A 99 22.76 -20.67 40.07
N ILE A 100 23.18 -20.21 38.90
CA ILE A 100 24.47 -20.60 38.33
C ILE A 100 25.38 -19.38 38.34
N GLU A 101 26.42 -19.48 39.17
CA GLU A 101 27.52 -18.54 39.35
C GLU A 101 28.41 -18.45 38.11
N MET A 102 28.88 -17.22 37.85
CA MET A 102 30.01 -16.90 36.99
C MET A 102 31.33 -17.30 37.66
N SER A 103 32.26 -17.88 36.89
CA SER A 103 33.64 -18.13 37.29
C SER A 103 34.64 -17.47 36.32
N PRO A 104 35.89 -17.18 36.75
CA PRO A 104 36.55 -15.91 36.44
C PRO A 104 37.62 -15.98 35.34
N ILE A 105 37.87 -14.79 34.78
CA ILE A 105 38.95 -14.46 33.83
C ILE A 105 40.31 -14.41 34.58
N PRO A 106 41.40 -15.00 34.05
CA PRO A 106 42.74 -14.74 34.57
C PRO A 106 43.32 -13.43 34.01
N LYS A 107 43.85 -12.63 34.94
CA LYS A 107 44.75 -11.50 34.70
C LYS A 107 46.16 -12.02 34.45
N ASP A 108 46.88 -11.41 33.50
CA ASP A 108 48.18 -10.76 33.76
C ASP A 108 48.81 -10.23 32.47
N LEU A 109 49.06 -8.92 32.42
CA LEU A 109 50.37 -8.32 32.14
C LEU A 109 50.26 -6.78 32.11
N ASN A 110 50.69 -6.18 33.22
CA ASN A 110 51.03 -4.76 33.35
C ASN A 110 52.34 -4.47 32.61
N ASN A 111 52.42 -3.35 31.87
CA ASN A 111 53.32 -2.25 32.26
C ASN A 111 53.18 -0.98 31.39
N ASN A 112 52.93 0.11 32.12
CA ASN A 112 53.19 1.53 31.90
C ASN A 112 54.08 1.94 30.70
N ASN A 113 53.61 2.91 29.91
CA ASN A 113 54.23 4.24 29.81
C ASN A 113 53.34 5.23 29.03
N SER A 114 53.11 6.39 29.65
CA SER A 114 52.47 7.57 29.10
C SER A 114 53.39 8.31 28.13
N VAL A 115 52.99 8.53 26.87
CA VAL A 115 53.43 9.69 26.07
C VAL A 115 52.32 10.10 25.10
N LEU A 116 51.93 11.37 25.22
CA LEU A 116 51.17 12.16 24.27
C LEU A 116 51.90 12.19 22.91
N ALA A 117 51.30 11.62 21.85
CA ALA A 117 51.79 11.80 20.48
C ALA A 117 50.61 12.01 19.53
N THR A 118 50.39 13.29 19.22
CA THR A 118 49.73 13.77 18.00
C THR A 118 50.26 13.01 16.78
N LEU A 119 49.39 12.29 16.09
CA LEU A 119 49.69 11.74 14.77
C LEU A 119 49.20 12.71 13.68
N PRO A 120 49.94 12.84 12.56
CA PRO A 120 49.91 13.99 11.68
C PRO A 120 48.79 13.89 10.65
N THR A 121 48.27 15.05 10.24
CA THR A 121 47.49 15.16 9.00
C THR A 121 48.37 14.70 7.82
N PRO A 122 47.93 13.74 6.99
CA PRO A 122 48.66 13.40 5.78
C PRO A 122 48.63 14.57 4.78
N PRO A 123 49.67 14.73 3.96
CA PRO A 123 49.85 15.89 3.10
C PRO A 123 48.80 15.92 1.98
N ILE A 124 48.31 17.13 1.70
CA ILE A 124 47.50 17.43 0.51
C ILE A 124 48.37 17.17 -0.71
N HIS A 125 48.12 16.06 -1.43
CA HIS A 125 48.66 15.86 -2.77
C HIS A 125 47.98 16.87 -3.73
N PRO A 126 48.74 17.66 -4.50
CA PRO A 126 48.19 18.70 -5.37
C PRO A 126 47.53 18.17 -6.66
N ASN A 127 47.25 16.87 -6.80
CA ASN A 127 46.65 16.29 -8.01
C ASN A 127 45.74 15.08 -7.70
N ALA A 128 44.61 15.31 -7.02
CA ALA A 128 43.49 14.36 -7.04
C ALA A 128 42.70 14.51 -8.36
N PRO A 129 42.35 13.43 -9.08
CA PRO A 129 41.59 13.52 -10.32
C PRO A 129 40.19 14.07 -10.05
N LYS A 130 39.83 15.13 -10.76
CA LYS A 130 38.49 15.73 -10.78
C LYS A 130 37.51 14.72 -11.37
N CYS A 131 36.70 14.07 -10.54
CA CYS A 131 35.47 13.47 -10.99
C CYS A 131 34.38 14.56 -11.05
N PHE A 132 33.72 14.66 -12.21
CA PHE A 132 32.78 15.69 -12.67
C PHE A 132 33.41 16.89 -13.39
N GLU A 133 33.82 16.66 -14.64
CA GLU A 133 33.66 17.69 -15.67
C GLU A 133 32.23 17.64 -16.22
N HIS A 134 31.62 18.83 -16.27
CA HIS A 134 30.39 19.14 -16.98
C HIS A 134 30.57 18.74 -18.45
N MET A 135 29.82 17.75 -18.94
CA MET A 135 29.58 17.66 -20.37
C MET A 135 28.69 18.84 -20.74
N ASP A 136 29.26 19.77 -21.51
CA ASP A 136 28.51 20.80 -22.22
C ASP A 136 27.56 20.12 -23.21
N ASP A 137 26.25 20.17 -22.93
CA ASP A 137 25.19 19.87 -23.88
C ASP A 137 25.14 20.96 -24.96
N LYS A 138 26.07 20.85 -25.92
CA LYS A 138 25.94 21.50 -27.24
C LYS A 138 25.85 20.39 -28.28
N ASN A 139 24.63 19.87 -28.47
CA ASN A 139 24.07 19.34 -29.74
C ASN A 139 22.95 18.30 -29.53
N ALA A 140 21.95 18.60 -28.69
CA ALA A 140 20.68 17.86 -28.70
C ALA A 140 19.53 18.83 -29.00
N ILE A 141 19.39 19.19 -30.27
CA ILE A 141 18.13 19.74 -30.78
C ILE A 141 17.15 18.56 -30.86
N GLY A 142 16.28 18.43 -29.86
CA GLY A 142 15.25 17.38 -29.85
C GLY A 142 14.55 17.23 -28.51
N THR A 143 13.58 18.10 -28.24
CA THR A 143 12.41 17.87 -27.36
C THR A 143 12.49 16.68 -26.38
N SER A 144 13.03 16.87 -25.17
CA SER A 144 12.96 15.84 -24.12
C SER A 144 12.31 16.40 -22.85
N LEU A 145 11.26 15.71 -22.40
CA LEU A 145 10.57 15.96 -21.13
C LEU A 145 11.58 15.86 -19.95
N PRO A 146 11.72 16.89 -19.09
CA PRO A 146 12.77 16.97 -18.06
C PRO A 146 12.65 15.93 -16.92
N TRP A 147 11.56 15.17 -16.90
CA TRP A 147 11.30 14.15 -15.88
C TRP A 147 11.75 12.73 -16.28
N LEU A 148 12.15 12.49 -17.54
CA LEU A 148 12.40 11.15 -18.08
C LEU A 148 13.80 11.03 -18.72
N ASN A 149 14.63 10.12 -18.22
CA ASN A 149 15.88 9.75 -18.90
C ASN A 149 15.69 8.48 -19.73
N TYR A 150 15.83 8.60 -21.05
CA TYR A 150 15.59 7.49 -21.98
C TYR A 150 16.52 6.29 -21.75
N ASN A 151 17.80 6.52 -21.44
CA ASN A 151 18.76 5.43 -21.19
C ASN A 151 18.40 4.65 -19.92
N ARG A 152 17.94 5.35 -18.88
CA ARG A 152 17.46 4.72 -17.63
C ARG A 152 16.17 3.94 -17.86
N LEU A 153 15.23 4.52 -18.60
CA LEU A 153 13.98 3.84 -18.95
C LEU A 153 14.25 2.56 -19.78
N HIS A 154 15.14 2.63 -20.77
CA HIS A 154 15.52 1.46 -21.56
C HIS A 154 16.18 0.37 -20.72
N ALA A 155 17.09 0.73 -19.80
CA ALA A 155 17.70 -0.21 -18.87
C ALA A 155 16.66 -0.87 -17.96
N LEU A 156 15.68 -0.11 -17.45
CA LEU A 156 14.58 -0.64 -16.65
C LEU A 156 13.67 -1.58 -17.46
N LEU A 157 13.37 -1.25 -18.71
CA LEU A 157 12.60 -2.13 -19.61
C LEU A 157 13.35 -3.45 -19.87
N ALA A 158 14.66 -3.39 -20.10
CA ALA A 158 15.49 -4.59 -20.24
C ALA A 158 15.52 -5.43 -18.95
N LYS A 159 15.61 -4.78 -17.78
CA LYS A 159 15.50 -5.45 -16.47
C LYS A 159 14.14 -6.16 -16.34
N ASN A 160 13.04 -5.45 -16.59
CA ASN A 160 11.68 -6.00 -16.46
C ASN A 160 11.48 -7.20 -17.41
N TYR A 161 12.00 -7.13 -18.63
CA TYR A 161 11.99 -8.24 -19.58
C TYR A 161 12.75 -9.46 -19.07
N LEU A 162 13.95 -9.27 -18.53
CA LEU A 162 14.76 -10.38 -17.98
C LEU A 162 14.09 -11.02 -16.75
N LEU A 163 13.51 -10.20 -15.87
CA LEU A 163 12.77 -10.69 -14.69
C LEU A 163 11.51 -11.47 -15.10
N TYR A 164 10.74 -10.95 -16.05
CA TYR A 164 9.57 -11.64 -16.60
C TYR A 164 9.94 -12.97 -17.24
N ARG A 165 10.98 -13.00 -18.07
CA ARG A 165 11.45 -14.24 -18.73
C ARG A 165 11.92 -15.30 -17.74
N ARG A 166 12.55 -14.90 -16.63
CA ARG A 166 13.05 -15.81 -15.58
C ARG A 166 11.93 -16.32 -14.67
N ASN A 167 10.73 -15.75 -14.75
CA ASN A 167 9.61 -16.07 -13.89
C ASN A 167 8.47 -16.74 -14.67
N PRO A 168 8.50 -18.08 -14.83
CA PRO A 168 7.49 -18.80 -15.60
C PRO A 168 6.08 -18.67 -15.01
N VAL A 169 5.96 -18.44 -13.69
CA VAL A 169 4.68 -18.28 -13.00
C VAL A 169 3.93 -17.06 -13.53
N SER A 170 4.60 -15.91 -13.72
CA SER A 170 3.96 -14.72 -14.28
C SER A 170 3.57 -14.87 -15.75
N ILE A 171 4.33 -15.65 -16.52
CA ILE A 171 4.00 -15.95 -17.92
C ILE A 171 2.72 -16.80 -18.00
N ILE A 172 2.63 -17.83 -17.13
CA ILE A 172 1.46 -18.73 -17.02
C ILE A 172 0.23 -17.96 -16.54
N LEU A 173 0.36 -17.17 -15.47
CA LEU A 173 -0.73 -16.34 -14.93
C LEU A 173 -1.31 -15.39 -16.00
N MET A 174 -0.44 -14.83 -16.85
CA MET A 174 -0.85 -13.82 -17.83
C MET A 174 -1.48 -14.39 -19.09
N ASN A 175 -1.02 -15.56 -19.57
CA ASN A 175 -1.45 -16.09 -20.86
C ASN A 175 -2.27 -17.37 -20.76
N VAL A 176 -1.94 -18.27 -19.82
CA VAL A 176 -2.57 -19.61 -19.76
C VAL A 176 -3.82 -19.60 -18.90
N ILE A 177 -3.76 -19.01 -17.70
CA ILE A 177 -4.91 -18.96 -16.78
C ILE A 177 -6.15 -18.28 -17.39
N PRO A 178 -6.06 -17.11 -18.07
CA PRO A 178 -7.23 -16.50 -18.68
C PRO A 178 -7.90 -17.41 -19.71
N LEU A 179 -7.10 -18.18 -20.47
CA LEU A 179 -7.62 -19.13 -21.45
C LEU A 179 -8.31 -20.31 -20.76
N VAL A 180 -7.75 -20.83 -19.67
CA VAL A 180 -8.38 -21.89 -18.89
C VAL A 180 -9.70 -21.40 -18.29
N GLN A 181 -9.72 -20.20 -17.69
CA GLN A 181 -10.94 -19.63 -17.08
C GLN A 181 -12.05 -19.42 -18.12
N ILE A 182 -11.74 -18.82 -19.27
CA ILE A 182 -12.72 -18.63 -20.35
C ILE A 182 -13.14 -19.96 -20.96
N THR A 183 -12.23 -20.91 -21.13
CA THR A 183 -12.57 -22.26 -21.63
C THR A 183 -13.53 -22.96 -20.69
N LEU A 184 -13.21 -23.01 -19.38
CA LEU A 184 -14.08 -23.62 -18.37
C LEU A 184 -15.43 -22.92 -18.31
N PHE A 185 -15.45 -21.59 -18.36
CA PHE A 185 -16.68 -20.82 -18.37
C PHE A 185 -17.55 -21.15 -19.60
N CYS A 186 -16.98 -21.09 -20.80
CA CYS A 186 -17.71 -21.39 -22.02
C CYS A 186 -18.17 -22.86 -22.05
N VAL A 187 -17.37 -23.83 -21.61
CA VAL A 187 -17.79 -25.25 -21.58
C VAL A 187 -18.95 -25.49 -20.59
N THR A 188 -18.96 -24.80 -19.44
CA THR A 188 -19.95 -25.02 -18.39
C THR A 188 -21.26 -24.25 -18.60
N PHE A 189 -21.20 -23.02 -19.13
CA PHE A 189 -22.39 -22.16 -19.31
C PHE A 189 -23.01 -22.22 -20.71
N ALA A 190 -22.36 -22.85 -21.70
CA ALA A 190 -22.84 -22.86 -23.09
C ALA A 190 -23.92 -23.90 -23.44
N ARG A 191 -24.39 -24.72 -22.49
CA ARG A 191 -25.29 -25.83 -22.80
C ARG A 191 -26.66 -25.67 -22.17
N ASN A 192 -27.69 -25.98 -22.96
CA ASN A 192 -29.04 -26.13 -22.42
C ASN A 192 -29.07 -27.34 -21.48
N PRO A 193 -29.89 -27.32 -20.42
CA PRO A 193 -30.05 -28.47 -19.54
C PRO A 193 -30.67 -29.65 -20.32
N GLU A 194 -30.04 -30.81 -20.22
CA GLU A 194 -30.47 -32.08 -20.82
C GLU A 194 -30.84 -33.08 -19.72
N ASN A 195 -31.69 -34.07 -20.05
CA ASN A 195 -32.10 -35.15 -19.14
C ASN A 195 -32.74 -34.67 -17.81
N ILE A 196 -33.52 -33.59 -17.85
CA ILE A 196 -34.27 -33.11 -16.68
C ILE A 196 -35.33 -34.15 -16.29
N PRO A 197 -35.35 -34.66 -15.05
CA PRO A 197 -36.39 -35.59 -14.61
C PRO A 197 -37.73 -34.85 -14.48
N VAL A 198 -38.70 -35.23 -15.31
CA VAL A 198 -40.06 -34.66 -15.29
C VAL A 198 -41.05 -35.79 -15.03
N ALA A 199 -41.87 -35.64 -13.97
CA ALA A 199 -43.01 -36.50 -13.74
C ALA A 199 -44.27 -35.83 -14.32
N VAL A 200 -44.94 -36.52 -15.24
CA VAL A 200 -46.25 -36.10 -15.75
C VAL A 200 -47.29 -37.02 -15.15
N VAL A 201 -48.20 -36.45 -14.36
CA VAL A 201 -49.32 -37.19 -13.79
C VAL A 201 -50.55 -36.94 -14.64
N ASN A 202 -51.07 -38.00 -15.27
CA ASN A 202 -52.34 -37.96 -15.99
C ASN A 202 -53.44 -38.54 -15.10
N PHE A 203 -54.45 -37.73 -14.79
CA PHE A 203 -55.61 -38.12 -13.98
C PHE A 203 -56.80 -38.59 -14.83
N GLU A 204 -56.63 -38.80 -16.14
CA GLU A 204 -57.67 -39.30 -17.03
C GLU A 204 -58.12 -40.73 -16.66
N ASN A 205 -59.41 -40.90 -16.42
CA ASN A 205 -60.05 -42.20 -16.28
C ASN A 205 -60.65 -42.62 -17.63
N ARG A 206 -60.05 -43.64 -18.29
CA ARG A 206 -60.39 -44.10 -19.67
C ARG A 206 -61.83 -44.56 -19.89
N THR A 207 -62.69 -44.56 -18.87
CA THR A 207 -64.03 -45.15 -18.88
C THR A 207 -65.18 -44.15 -19.07
N LYS A 208 -64.93 -42.83 -18.98
CA LYS A 208 -65.96 -41.80 -19.22
C LYS A 208 -65.76 -41.15 -20.59
N SER A 209 -66.69 -41.42 -21.53
CA SER A 209 -66.77 -40.72 -22.81
C SER A 209 -67.08 -39.23 -22.57
N LEU A 210 -66.32 -38.34 -23.20
CA LEU A 210 -66.64 -36.91 -23.25
C LEU A 210 -68.07 -36.73 -23.77
N SER A 211 -68.93 -36.12 -22.95
CA SER A 211 -70.26 -35.69 -23.38
C SER A 211 -70.10 -34.47 -24.30
N ASN A 212 -70.74 -34.49 -25.46
CA ASN A 212 -70.75 -33.36 -26.40
C ASN A 212 -71.62 -32.18 -25.92
N ASN A 213 -72.20 -32.26 -24.72
CA ASN A 213 -73.15 -31.27 -24.22
C ASN A 213 -72.50 -30.40 -23.13
N PRO A 214 -72.31 -29.08 -23.34
CA PRO A 214 -71.61 -28.19 -22.40
C PRO A 214 -72.23 -28.15 -20.99
N GLU A 215 -73.54 -28.38 -20.89
CA GLU A 215 -74.29 -28.37 -19.63
C GLU A 215 -74.04 -29.61 -18.74
N GLN A 216 -73.41 -30.66 -19.28
CA GLN A 216 -73.08 -31.87 -18.54
C GLN A 216 -71.61 -31.92 -18.07
N ILE A 217 -70.86 -30.84 -18.29
CA ILE A 217 -69.47 -30.73 -17.86
C ILE A 217 -69.45 -30.39 -16.36
N THR A 218 -69.17 -31.39 -15.52
CA THR A 218 -68.94 -31.19 -14.09
C THR A 218 -67.51 -30.71 -13.81
N ASP A 219 -67.30 -30.01 -12.69
CA ASP A 219 -65.96 -29.56 -12.26
C ASP A 219 -64.93 -30.70 -12.20
N GLU A 220 -65.39 -31.92 -11.92
CA GLU A 220 -64.59 -33.14 -11.91
C GLU A 220 -64.05 -33.50 -13.30
N ILE A 221 -64.86 -33.35 -14.35
CA ILE A 221 -64.44 -33.56 -15.75
C ILE A 221 -63.43 -32.47 -16.16
N VAL A 222 -63.66 -31.23 -15.75
CA VAL A 222 -62.73 -30.12 -15.99
C VAL A 222 -61.38 -30.38 -15.32
N GLN A 223 -61.36 -30.87 -14.08
CA GLN A 223 -60.11 -31.21 -13.39
C GLN A 223 -59.38 -32.40 -14.04
N GLN A 224 -60.11 -33.42 -14.52
CA GLN A 224 -59.53 -34.57 -15.22
C GLN A 224 -58.93 -34.20 -16.58
N SER A 225 -59.42 -33.13 -17.22
CA SER A 225 -58.87 -32.60 -18.48
C SER A 225 -57.61 -31.73 -18.33
N ARG A 226 -57.12 -31.52 -17.09
CA ARG A 226 -55.91 -30.73 -16.82
C ARG A 226 -54.67 -31.62 -16.73
N ILE A 227 -53.63 -31.26 -17.46
CA ILE A 227 -52.29 -31.82 -17.25
C ILE A 227 -51.66 -31.11 -16.06
N GLY A 228 -51.54 -31.81 -14.94
CA GLY A 228 -50.86 -31.31 -13.74
C GLY A 228 -49.34 -31.41 -13.91
N LEU A 229 -48.68 -30.27 -14.03
CA LEU A 229 -47.22 -30.18 -13.97
C LEU A 229 -46.82 -29.90 -12.52
N TYR A 230 -46.01 -30.79 -11.95
CA TYR A 230 -45.45 -30.64 -10.61
C TYR A 230 -43.94 -30.44 -10.74
N PRO A 231 -43.50 -29.21 -11.04
CA PRO A 231 -42.09 -28.93 -11.25
C PRO A 231 -41.32 -28.96 -9.93
N ASP A 232 -40.09 -29.45 -9.98
CA ASP A 232 -39.11 -29.17 -8.94
C ASP A 232 -38.65 -27.71 -9.05
N THR A 233 -39.00 -26.90 -8.04
CA THR A 233 -38.66 -25.47 -7.99
C THR A 233 -37.35 -25.18 -7.27
N THR A 234 -36.65 -26.19 -6.75
CA THR A 234 -35.32 -26.03 -6.15
C THR A 234 -34.31 -25.45 -7.14
N HIS A 235 -34.50 -25.68 -8.44
CA HIS A 235 -33.72 -25.08 -9.53
C HIS A 235 -34.58 -24.17 -10.41
N ALA A 236 -34.57 -22.86 -10.15
CA ALA A 236 -35.38 -21.87 -10.88
C ALA A 236 -35.16 -21.88 -12.41
N VAL A 237 -33.92 -22.09 -12.87
CA VAL A 237 -33.60 -22.17 -14.30
C VAL A 237 -34.24 -23.40 -14.95
N PHE A 238 -34.24 -24.55 -14.27
CA PHE A 238 -34.86 -25.78 -14.78
C PHE A 238 -36.37 -25.67 -14.82
N TYR A 239 -36.97 -25.07 -13.79
CA TYR A 239 -38.41 -24.78 -13.78
C TYR A 239 -38.82 -23.91 -14.97
N LEU A 240 -38.17 -22.74 -15.14
CA LEU A 240 -38.51 -21.81 -16.23
C LEU A 240 -38.31 -22.44 -17.61
N TYR A 241 -37.23 -23.20 -17.80
CA TYR A 241 -36.95 -23.90 -19.04
C TYR A 241 -37.99 -24.99 -19.34
N THR A 242 -38.29 -25.84 -18.35
CA THR A 242 -39.27 -26.93 -18.48
C THR A 242 -40.67 -26.38 -18.74
N TYR A 243 -41.07 -25.36 -17.98
CA TYR A 243 -42.36 -24.70 -18.15
C TYR A 243 -42.52 -24.12 -19.56
N ARG A 244 -41.51 -23.40 -20.07
CA ARG A 244 -41.53 -22.86 -21.44
C ARG A 244 -41.62 -23.99 -22.48
N LYS A 245 -40.84 -25.06 -22.32
CA LYS A 245 -40.83 -26.18 -23.26
C LYS A 245 -42.13 -26.98 -23.29
N VAL A 246 -42.79 -27.15 -22.14
CA VAL A 246 -44.09 -27.80 -22.08
C VAL A 246 -45.17 -26.93 -22.74
N LEU A 247 -45.15 -25.61 -22.54
CA LEU A 247 -46.05 -24.70 -23.24
C LEU A 247 -45.84 -24.72 -24.76
N GLU A 248 -44.58 -24.65 -25.23
CA GLU A 248 -44.23 -24.78 -26.65
C GLU A 248 -44.71 -26.13 -27.24
N ALA A 249 -44.60 -27.22 -26.47
CA ALA A 249 -45.07 -28.54 -26.90
C ALA A 249 -46.60 -28.64 -26.95
N PHE A 250 -47.29 -28.05 -25.97
CA PHE A 250 -48.74 -28.00 -25.90
C PHE A 250 -49.34 -27.18 -27.05
N GLU A 251 -48.75 -26.03 -27.36
CA GLU A 251 -49.16 -25.21 -28.52
C GLU A 251 -49.02 -26.01 -29.83
N LYS A 252 -47.90 -26.71 -30.03
CA LYS A 252 -47.73 -27.60 -31.20
C LYS A 252 -48.77 -28.71 -31.25
N PHE A 253 -49.11 -29.31 -30.11
CA PHE A 253 -50.15 -30.32 -30.02
C PHE A 253 -51.51 -29.76 -30.44
N LEU A 254 -51.92 -28.58 -29.93
CA LEU A 254 -53.18 -27.94 -30.30
C LEU A 254 -53.25 -27.64 -31.80
N VAL A 255 -52.16 -27.17 -32.40
CA VAL A 255 -52.06 -26.94 -33.85
C VAL A 255 -52.27 -28.23 -34.66
N ILE A 256 -51.69 -29.35 -34.21
CA ILE A 256 -51.84 -30.67 -34.86
C ILE A 256 -53.29 -31.17 -34.75
N VAL A 257 -53.88 -31.09 -33.55
CA VAL A 257 -55.27 -31.51 -33.30
C VAL A 257 -56.24 -30.66 -34.12
N GLY A 258 -56.09 -29.34 -34.09
CA GLY A 258 -56.90 -28.40 -34.85
C GLY A 258 -56.87 -28.68 -36.35
N LYS A 259 -55.66 -28.94 -36.90
CA LYS A 259 -55.48 -29.32 -38.31
C LYS A 259 -56.22 -30.63 -38.65
N ASN A 260 -56.12 -31.64 -37.79
CA ASN A 260 -56.79 -32.93 -37.99
C ASN A 260 -58.33 -32.81 -37.90
N MET A 261 -58.83 -31.83 -37.16
CA MET A 261 -60.25 -31.51 -37.04
C MET A 261 -60.77 -30.57 -38.15
N GLY A 262 -59.92 -30.18 -39.12
CA GLY A 262 -60.30 -29.33 -40.26
C GLY A 262 -60.34 -27.82 -39.95
N TYR A 263 -59.85 -27.41 -38.78
CA TYR A 263 -59.74 -26.00 -38.40
C TYR A 263 -58.43 -25.38 -38.92
N ASN A 264 -58.42 -24.05 -39.09
CA ASN A 264 -57.21 -23.33 -39.48
C ASN A 264 -56.14 -23.43 -38.38
N PRO A 265 -54.92 -23.92 -38.67
CA PRO A 265 -53.81 -24.01 -37.71
C PRO A 265 -53.52 -22.71 -36.94
N SER A 266 -53.69 -21.56 -37.60
CA SER A 266 -53.45 -20.23 -37.00
C SER A 266 -54.42 -19.88 -35.87
N PHE A 267 -55.57 -20.57 -35.78
CA PHE A 267 -56.55 -20.35 -34.72
C PHE A 267 -56.05 -20.86 -33.35
N PHE A 268 -55.16 -21.86 -33.34
CA PHE A 268 -54.64 -22.48 -32.11
C PHE A 268 -53.24 -22.00 -31.72
N GLY A 269 -52.64 -21.11 -32.52
CA GLY A 269 -51.38 -20.45 -32.16
C GLY A 269 -51.59 -19.42 -31.05
N SER A 270 -50.53 -19.10 -30.32
CA SER A 270 -50.54 -18.03 -29.33
C SER A 270 -50.98 -16.70 -29.95
N PRO A 271 -51.95 -15.97 -29.36
CA PRO A 271 -52.34 -14.64 -29.81
C PRO A 271 -51.23 -13.60 -29.57
N VAL A 272 -50.25 -13.94 -28.74
CA VAL A 272 -49.03 -13.15 -28.52
C VAL A 272 -48.01 -13.60 -29.56
N VAL A 273 -47.92 -12.85 -30.65
CA VAL A 273 -46.90 -13.04 -31.68
C VAL A 273 -45.64 -12.29 -31.26
N LEU A 274 -44.59 -13.03 -30.92
CA LEU A 274 -43.25 -12.47 -30.84
C LEU A 274 -42.82 -12.09 -32.27
N THR A 275 -42.85 -10.79 -32.54
CA THR A 275 -42.32 -10.22 -33.79
C THR A 275 -40.79 -10.35 -33.80
N GLU A 276 -40.18 -10.07 -34.96
CA GLU A 276 -38.72 -10.11 -35.09
C GLU A 276 -38.05 -9.29 -33.96
N THR A 277 -37.07 -9.90 -33.27
CA THR A 277 -36.37 -9.24 -32.17
C THR A 277 -35.72 -7.95 -32.65
N MET A 278 -36.07 -6.82 -32.01
CA MET A 278 -35.48 -5.51 -32.29
C MET A 278 -33.95 -5.49 -32.05
N TYR A 279 -33.47 -6.25 -31.08
CA TYR A 279 -32.05 -6.44 -30.76
C TYR A 279 -31.80 -7.87 -30.26
N GLY A 280 -30.71 -8.50 -30.71
CA GLY A 280 -30.38 -9.89 -30.34
C GLY A 280 -31.09 -10.94 -31.20
N LYS A 281 -31.06 -12.20 -30.75
CA LYS A 281 -31.70 -13.35 -31.42
C LYS A 281 -32.97 -13.78 -30.69
N ASN A 282 -33.94 -14.33 -31.43
CA ASN A 282 -35.17 -14.91 -30.86
C ASN A 282 -34.93 -16.02 -29.82
N ASN A 283 -33.78 -16.70 -29.88
CA ASN A 283 -33.34 -17.71 -28.90
C ASN A 283 -31.95 -17.34 -28.34
N LEU A 284 -31.85 -16.17 -27.70
CA LEU A 284 -30.63 -15.76 -27.02
C LEU A 284 -30.25 -16.80 -25.96
N GLN A 285 -29.02 -17.31 -26.02
CA GLN A 285 -28.50 -18.18 -24.97
C GLN A 285 -28.03 -17.34 -23.79
N TYR A 286 -28.16 -17.85 -22.56
CA TYR A 286 -27.67 -17.15 -21.38
C TYR A 286 -26.15 -16.87 -21.46
N LEU A 287 -25.39 -17.74 -22.15
CA LEU A 287 -23.99 -17.52 -22.47
C LEU A 287 -23.74 -16.20 -23.22
N GLU A 288 -24.58 -15.86 -24.22
CA GLU A 288 -24.41 -14.64 -25.02
C GLU A 288 -24.62 -13.37 -24.17
N PHE A 289 -25.43 -13.44 -23.12
CA PHE A 289 -25.59 -12.36 -22.15
C PHE A 289 -24.36 -12.22 -21.23
N VAL A 290 -23.86 -13.31 -20.65
CA VAL A 290 -22.79 -13.24 -19.64
C VAL A 290 -21.40 -13.03 -20.27
N THR A 291 -21.21 -13.43 -21.53
CA THR A 291 -19.90 -13.39 -22.23
C THR A 291 -19.19 -12.03 -22.13
N PRO A 292 -19.81 -10.88 -22.42
CA PRO A 292 -19.09 -9.60 -22.44
C PRO A 292 -18.64 -9.17 -21.03
N GLY A 293 -19.49 -9.40 -20.02
CA GLY A 293 -19.14 -9.19 -18.61
C GLY A 293 -17.95 -10.05 -18.17
N MET A 294 -17.94 -11.32 -18.56
CA MET A 294 -16.86 -12.25 -18.19
C MET A 294 -15.53 -11.95 -18.88
N ILE A 295 -15.54 -11.52 -20.14
CA ILE A 295 -14.31 -11.07 -20.83
C ILE A 295 -13.66 -9.93 -20.03
N ILE A 296 -14.42 -8.91 -19.66
CA ILE A 296 -13.91 -7.77 -18.89
C ILE A 296 -13.45 -8.22 -17.49
N ALA A 297 -14.27 -8.99 -16.77
CA ALA A 297 -13.95 -9.43 -15.41
C ALA A 297 -12.65 -10.26 -15.34
N VAL A 298 -12.48 -11.23 -16.26
CA VAL A 298 -11.28 -12.08 -16.31
C VAL A 298 -10.05 -11.26 -16.66
N VAL A 299 -10.12 -10.42 -17.69
CA VAL A 299 -8.97 -9.65 -18.14
C VAL A 299 -8.59 -8.58 -17.11
N HIS A 300 -9.55 -7.82 -16.57
CA HIS A 300 -9.32 -6.81 -15.54
C HIS A 300 -8.71 -7.43 -14.28
N GLY A 301 -9.36 -8.45 -13.71
CA GLY A 301 -8.94 -9.06 -12.45
C GLY A 301 -7.55 -9.69 -12.52
N LEU A 302 -7.22 -10.37 -13.63
CA LEU A 302 -5.88 -10.94 -13.81
C LEU A 302 -4.81 -9.86 -14.04
N SER A 303 -5.13 -8.82 -14.80
CA SER A 303 -4.21 -7.70 -15.00
C SER A 303 -3.89 -7.00 -13.68
N MET A 304 -4.90 -6.82 -12.83
CA MET A 304 -4.74 -6.27 -11.49
C MET A 304 -3.93 -7.17 -10.56
N LEU A 305 -4.15 -8.49 -10.60
CA LEU A 305 -3.35 -9.43 -9.85
C LEU A 305 -1.86 -9.35 -10.26
N ILE A 306 -1.58 -9.25 -11.55
CA ILE A 306 -0.21 -9.11 -12.07
C ILE A 306 0.39 -7.77 -11.66
N GLY A 307 -0.35 -6.67 -11.83
CA GLY A 307 0.09 -5.34 -11.44
C GLY A 307 0.52 -5.29 -9.98
N SER A 308 -0.27 -5.89 -9.09
CA SER A 308 0.08 -5.97 -7.68
C SER A 308 1.28 -6.90 -7.41
N PHE A 309 1.30 -8.10 -8.02
CA PHE A 309 2.35 -9.09 -7.84
C PHE A 309 3.75 -8.53 -8.18
N THR A 310 3.83 -7.74 -9.23
CA THR A 310 5.12 -7.29 -9.79
C THR A 310 5.87 -6.34 -8.86
N ILE A 311 5.19 -5.31 -8.34
CA ILE A 311 5.78 -4.37 -7.39
C ILE A 311 6.09 -5.04 -6.05
N ILE A 312 5.18 -5.90 -5.56
CA ILE A 312 5.39 -6.65 -4.31
C ILE A 312 6.64 -7.52 -4.42
N ARG A 313 6.78 -8.27 -5.51
CA ARG A 313 7.93 -9.14 -5.72
C ARG A 313 9.24 -8.38 -5.90
N GLU A 314 9.27 -7.32 -6.70
CA GLU A 314 10.49 -6.51 -6.85
C GLU A 314 10.97 -5.90 -5.54
N ARG A 315 10.03 -5.62 -4.63
CA ARG A 315 10.34 -5.14 -3.29
C ARG A 315 10.97 -6.25 -2.44
N PHE A 316 10.34 -7.43 -2.38
CA PHE A 316 10.86 -8.58 -1.64
C PHE A 316 12.26 -9.00 -2.13
N ASP A 317 12.50 -8.93 -3.43
CA ASP A 317 13.80 -9.26 -4.03
C ASP A 317 14.85 -8.13 -3.87
N GLY A 318 14.52 -7.03 -3.17
CA GLY A 318 15.39 -5.89 -2.91
C GLY A 318 15.82 -5.13 -4.17
N HIS A 319 15.11 -5.29 -5.29
CA HIS A 319 15.43 -4.63 -6.56
C HIS A 319 14.99 -3.14 -6.56
N LEU A 320 13.90 -2.82 -5.87
CA LEU A 320 13.41 -1.45 -5.71
C LEU A 320 14.42 -0.56 -4.95
N GLU A 321 14.94 -1.04 -3.82
CA GLU A 321 15.91 -0.32 -2.99
C GLU A 321 17.22 -0.04 -3.74
N ARG A 322 17.75 -1.05 -4.44
CA ARG A 322 18.94 -0.89 -5.30
C ARG A 322 18.73 0.12 -6.42
N GLY A 323 17.53 0.18 -6.99
CA GLY A 323 17.16 1.17 -7.99
C GLY A 323 17.18 2.59 -7.44
N PHE A 324 16.65 2.80 -6.23
CA PHE A 324 16.67 4.10 -5.59
C PHE A 324 18.10 4.56 -5.24
N VAL A 325 18.96 3.66 -4.78
CA VAL A 325 20.40 3.95 -4.52
C VAL A 325 21.13 4.35 -5.81
N ALA A 326 20.76 3.77 -6.96
CA ALA A 326 21.28 4.15 -8.27
C ALA A 326 20.71 5.48 -8.82
N GLY A 327 19.88 6.19 -8.05
CA GLY A 327 19.29 7.48 -8.43
C GLY A 327 18.15 7.36 -9.45
N ILE A 328 17.51 6.19 -9.55
CA ILE A 328 16.34 5.96 -10.39
C ILE A 328 15.09 6.50 -9.71
N ARG A 329 14.26 7.26 -10.44
CA ARG A 329 13.05 7.88 -9.90
C ARG A 329 11.90 6.88 -9.84
N THR A 330 11.02 6.99 -8.84
CA THR A 330 9.81 6.16 -8.72
C THR A 330 8.93 6.22 -9.97
N THR A 331 8.79 7.40 -10.56
CA THR A 331 8.07 7.61 -11.82
C THR A 331 8.68 6.83 -13.00
N GLU A 332 10.02 6.67 -13.02
CA GLU A 332 10.71 5.92 -14.08
C GLU A 332 10.48 4.41 -13.88
N ILE A 333 10.47 3.95 -12.63
CA ILE A 333 10.17 2.55 -12.28
C ILE A 333 8.71 2.22 -12.64
N LEU A 334 7.75 3.03 -12.21
CA LEU A 334 6.32 2.82 -12.51
C LEU A 334 6.06 2.85 -14.01
N LEU A 335 6.60 3.85 -14.72
CA LEU A 335 6.46 3.94 -16.18
C LEU A 335 7.08 2.73 -16.88
N SER A 336 8.24 2.25 -16.42
CA SER A 336 8.87 1.05 -17.00
C SER A 336 8.02 -0.21 -16.82
N HIS A 337 7.31 -0.36 -15.70
CA HIS A 337 6.41 -1.48 -15.48
C HIS A 337 5.17 -1.39 -16.36
N ILE A 338 4.53 -0.22 -16.40
CA ILE A 338 3.35 0.03 -17.23
C ILE A 338 3.70 -0.28 -18.69
N LEU A 339 4.75 0.34 -19.24
CA LEU A 339 5.15 0.15 -20.64
C LEU A 339 5.53 -1.31 -20.95
N PHE A 340 6.20 -1.98 -20.03
CA PHE A 340 6.59 -3.38 -20.21
C PHE A 340 5.36 -4.31 -20.30
N TYR A 341 4.39 -4.14 -19.40
CA TYR A 341 3.24 -5.05 -19.31
C TYR A 341 2.16 -4.81 -20.39
N LEU A 342 2.18 -3.69 -21.11
CA LEU A 342 1.25 -3.45 -22.24
C LEU A 342 1.35 -4.54 -23.33
N VAL A 343 2.54 -5.08 -23.60
CA VAL A 343 2.74 -6.10 -24.65
C VAL A 343 2.18 -7.47 -24.25
N PRO A 344 2.50 -8.00 -23.06
CA PRO A 344 1.80 -9.19 -22.54
C PRO A 344 0.29 -9.01 -22.43
N LEU A 345 -0.21 -7.83 -22.03
CA LEU A 345 -1.65 -7.55 -21.95
C LEU A 345 -2.31 -7.60 -23.33
N PHE A 346 -1.68 -7.01 -24.34
CA PHE A 346 -2.16 -7.08 -25.72
C PHE A 346 -2.32 -8.54 -26.16
N THR A 347 -1.31 -9.36 -25.87
CA THR A 347 -1.31 -10.79 -26.21
C THR A 347 -2.43 -11.54 -25.50
N GLN A 348 -2.60 -11.30 -24.19
CA GLN A 348 -3.67 -11.89 -23.39
C GLN A 348 -5.06 -11.56 -23.95
N VAL A 349 -5.31 -10.29 -24.27
CA VAL A 349 -6.61 -9.84 -24.80
C VAL A 349 -6.88 -10.50 -26.16
N VAL A 350 -5.90 -10.52 -27.07
CA VAL A 350 -6.08 -11.16 -28.38
C VAL A 350 -6.41 -12.65 -28.24
N LEU A 351 -5.71 -13.37 -27.35
CA LEU A 351 -5.94 -14.80 -27.14
C LEU A 351 -7.32 -15.08 -26.52
N VAL A 352 -7.76 -14.27 -25.55
CA VAL A 352 -9.10 -14.39 -24.95
C VAL A 352 -10.18 -14.16 -26.00
N LEU A 353 -10.07 -13.10 -26.80
CA LEU A 353 -11.06 -12.80 -27.83
C LEU A 353 -11.06 -13.85 -28.95
N PHE A 354 -9.89 -14.37 -29.34
CA PHE A 354 -9.79 -15.48 -30.30
C PHE A 354 -10.50 -16.72 -29.77
N LEU A 355 -10.25 -17.12 -28.53
CA LEU A 355 -10.91 -18.25 -27.89
C LEU A 355 -12.44 -18.06 -27.86
N THR A 356 -12.91 -16.89 -27.41
CA THR A 356 -14.35 -16.63 -27.29
C THR A 356 -15.07 -16.59 -28.64
N PHE A 357 -14.53 -15.89 -29.64
CA PHE A 357 -15.22 -15.70 -30.92
C PHE A 357 -14.97 -16.83 -31.92
N TYR A 358 -13.77 -17.39 -31.96
CA TYR A 358 -13.40 -18.38 -32.97
C TYR A 358 -13.61 -19.82 -32.51
N ILE A 359 -13.29 -20.13 -31.25
CA ILE A 359 -13.40 -21.51 -30.72
C ILE A 359 -14.80 -21.78 -30.18
N PHE A 360 -15.38 -20.82 -29.45
CA PHE A 360 -16.71 -20.98 -28.84
C PHE A 360 -17.86 -20.39 -29.67
N ASP A 361 -17.59 -19.90 -30.88
CA ASP A 361 -18.57 -19.34 -31.82
C ASP A 361 -19.50 -18.30 -31.17
N SER A 362 -18.97 -17.52 -30.22
CA SER A 362 -19.68 -16.37 -29.68
C SER A 362 -19.91 -15.37 -30.81
N GLN A 363 -21.09 -14.77 -30.89
CA GLN A 363 -21.39 -13.82 -31.96
C GLN A 363 -21.33 -12.38 -31.45
N SER A 364 -20.57 -11.53 -32.14
CA SER A 364 -20.60 -10.08 -31.97
C SER A 364 -21.25 -9.43 -33.19
N GLN A 365 -22.34 -8.70 -32.97
CA GLN A 365 -23.00 -7.89 -34.00
C GLN A 365 -22.19 -6.63 -34.35
N GLY A 366 -21.32 -6.19 -33.43
CA GLY A 366 -20.46 -5.02 -33.59
C GLY A 366 -19.05 -5.35 -34.05
N SER A 367 -18.28 -4.28 -34.31
CA SER A 367 -16.86 -4.41 -34.69
C SER A 367 -16.03 -5.05 -33.58
N LEU A 368 -15.31 -6.12 -33.93
CA LEU A 368 -14.35 -6.79 -33.04
C LEU A 368 -13.22 -5.85 -32.59
N TRP A 369 -12.91 -4.81 -33.36
CA TRP A 369 -11.95 -3.78 -32.96
C TRP A 369 -12.46 -2.96 -31.77
N SER A 370 -13.75 -2.61 -31.75
CA SER A 370 -14.35 -1.89 -30.62
C SER A 370 -14.37 -2.74 -29.35
N VAL A 371 -14.60 -4.05 -29.49
CA VAL A 371 -14.50 -5.03 -28.40
C VAL A 371 -13.05 -5.07 -27.88
N PHE A 372 -12.08 -5.25 -28.77
CA PHE A 372 -10.65 -5.26 -28.43
C PHE A 372 -10.21 -4.00 -27.69
N LEU A 373 -10.53 -2.81 -28.23
CA LEU A 373 -10.12 -1.53 -27.64
C LEU A 373 -10.65 -1.38 -26.20
N MET A 374 -11.93 -1.70 -26.00
CA MET A 374 -12.56 -1.62 -24.68
C MET A 374 -11.94 -2.62 -23.70
N THR A 375 -11.76 -3.88 -24.12
CA THR A 375 -11.15 -4.92 -23.28
C THR A 375 -9.70 -4.59 -22.95
N PHE A 376 -8.92 -4.05 -23.89
CA PHE A 376 -7.53 -3.65 -23.66
C PHE A 376 -7.41 -2.47 -22.69
N LEU A 377 -8.32 -1.50 -22.77
CA LEU A 377 -8.37 -0.40 -21.80
C LEU A 377 -8.72 -0.90 -20.40
N MET A 378 -9.67 -1.83 -20.27
CA MET A 378 -9.97 -2.47 -18.98
C MET A 378 -8.80 -3.30 -18.44
N ALA A 379 -8.06 -4.00 -19.31
CA ALA A 379 -6.84 -4.70 -18.92
C ALA A 379 -5.78 -3.74 -18.36
N SER A 380 -5.56 -2.63 -19.07
CA SER A 380 -4.61 -1.59 -18.69
C SER A 380 -5.01 -0.90 -17.37
N GLN A 381 -6.31 -0.63 -17.20
CA GLN A 381 -6.87 -0.11 -15.96
C GLN A 381 -6.63 -1.08 -14.80
N GLY A 382 -6.93 -2.38 -14.98
CA GLY A 382 -6.69 -3.41 -13.98
C GLY A 382 -5.22 -3.43 -13.54
N LEU A 383 -4.28 -3.46 -14.50
CA LEU A 383 -2.84 -3.41 -14.21
C LEU A 383 -2.44 -2.20 -13.35
N ILE A 384 -2.84 -1.00 -13.76
CA ILE A 384 -2.50 0.24 -13.05
C ILE A 384 -3.16 0.25 -11.68
N PHE A 385 -4.44 -0.13 -11.58
CA PHE A 385 -5.15 -0.25 -10.31
C PHE A 385 -4.45 -1.24 -9.36
N GLY A 386 -3.98 -2.38 -9.87
CA GLY A 386 -3.20 -3.35 -9.09
C GLY A 386 -1.85 -2.82 -8.60
N ILE A 387 -1.13 -2.07 -9.45
CA ILE A 387 0.10 -1.38 -9.07
C ILE A 387 -0.19 -0.35 -7.97
N THR A 388 -1.21 0.49 -8.15
CA THR A 388 -1.59 1.51 -7.17
C THR A 388 -2.03 0.88 -5.85
N MET A 389 -2.84 -0.18 -5.89
CA MET A 389 -3.24 -0.95 -4.71
C MET A 389 -2.02 -1.58 -4.00
N SER A 390 -1.01 -2.04 -4.73
CA SER A 390 0.22 -2.57 -4.09
C SER A 390 1.06 -1.51 -3.37
N ILE A 391 0.89 -0.24 -3.76
CA ILE A 391 1.55 0.90 -3.13
C ILE A 391 0.71 1.39 -1.93
N THR A 392 -0.61 1.42 -2.06
CA THR A 392 -1.52 1.97 -1.03
C THR A 392 -1.92 0.98 0.05
N CYS A 393 -2.14 -0.30 -0.26
CA CYS A 393 -2.62 -1.32 0.69
C CYS A 393 -1.53 -1.92 1.60
N GLN A 394 -0.29 -1.45 1.52
CA GLN A 394 0.80 -1.96 2.34
C GLN A 394 0.59 -1.79 3.85
N SER A 395 -0.17 -0.80 4.28
CA SER A 395 -0.38 -0.51 5.70
C SER A 395 -1.50 -1.32 6.36
N GLN A 396 -2.40 -1.95 5.59
CA GLN A 396 -3.65 -2.52 6.12
C GLN A 396 -3.74 -4.05 6.07
N VAL A 397 -3.01 -4.71 5.17
CA VAL A 397 -3.26 -6.15 4.87
C VAL A 397 -2.20 -7.08 5.44
N ALA A 398 -0.95 -6.62 5.52
CA ALA A 398 0.10 -7.35 6.20
C ALA A 398 -0.30 -7.67 7.65
N SER A 399 -1.06 -6.77 8.30
CA SER A 399 -1.60 -6.96 9.64
C SER A 399 -2.86 -7.82 9.75
N LEU A 400 -3.59 -8.03 8.66
CA LEU A 400 -4.85 -8.78 8.68
C LEU A 400 -4.68 -10.26 8.36
N VAL A 401 -3.73 -10.61 7.50
CA VAL A 401 -3.63 -11.97 6.95
C VAL A 401 -2.42 -12.76 7.49
N SER A 402 -1.46 -12.13 8.19
CA SER A 402 -0.51 -12.88 9.03
C SER A 402 -1.15 -13.44 10.31
N ASN A 403 -2.45 -13.22 10.53
CA ASN A 403 -3.20 -13.75 11.67
C ASN A 403 -3.52 -15.25 11.54
N ASN A 404 -3.23 -15.91 10.41
CA ASN A 404 -3.59 -17.30 10.16
C ASN A 404 -2.36 -18.20 9.85
N ASP A 405 -1.35 -18.21 10.73
CA ASP A 405 -0.32 -19.28 10.75
C ASP A 405 -0.81 -20.49 11.56
N SER A 406 -2.01 -21.00 11.24
CA SER A 406 -2.52 -22.29 11.75
C SER A 406 -2.54 -23.38 10.68
N PHE A 407 -1.67 -23.30 9.67
CA PHE A 407 -1.42 -24.42 8.78
C PHE A 407 0.09 -24.65 8.60
N ILE A 408 0.65 -25.36 9.58
CA ILE A 408 2.00 -25.90 9.60
C ILE A 408 2.20 -26.80 8.38
N VAL A 409 3.18 -26.46 7.54
CA VAL A 409 4.01 -27.46 6.83
C VAL A 409 5.45 -26.96 6.86
N ASP A 410 6.24 -27.58 7.73
CA ASP A 410 7.69 -27.54 7.69
C ASP A 410 8.18 -28.08 6.34
N ASP A 411 8.66 -27.20 5.46
CA ASP A 411 9.71 -27.56 4.52
C ASP A 411 10.34 -26.31 3.89
N HIS A 412 11.66 -26.34 3.74
CA HIS A 412 12.54 -25.24 3.30
C HIS A 412 12.36 -24.81 1.83
N ASN A 413 11.19 -25.01 1.23
CA ASN A 413 10.89 -24.66 -0.17
C ASN A 413 9.44 -24.21 -0.43
N SER A 414 8.66 -23.87 0.61
CA SER A 414 7.29 -23.41 0.43
C SER A 414 7.25 -21.90 0.12
N SER A 415 6.96 -21.60 -1.15
CA SER A 415 6.54 -20.30 -1.65
C SER A 415 5.52 -19.66 -0.71
N HIS A 416 5.93 -18.62 0.02
CA HIS A 416 5.03 -17.75 0.79
C HIS A 416 3.89 -17.27 -0.13
N TYR A 417 2.69 -17.81 0.05
CA TYR A 417 1.50 -17.30 -0.60
C TYR A 417 1.20 -15.93 0.00
N ASN A 418 1.44 -14.87 -0.78
CA ASN A 418 1.35 -13.51 -0.28
C ASN A 418 -0.08 -13.19 0.16
N PRO A 419 -0.33 -12.98 1.47
CA PRO A 419 -1.62 -12.52 2.00
C PRO A 419 -2.27 -11.36 1.24
N LEU A 420 -1.45 -10.42 0.79
CA LEU A 420 -1.83 -9.23 0.03
C LEU A 420 -2.40 -9.58 -1.36
N GLN A 421 -1.96 -10.68 -1.98
CA GLN A 421 -2.45 -11.14 -3.29
C GLN A 421 -3.86 -11.73 -3.19
N LEU A 422 -4.14 -12.47 -2.11
CA LEU A 422 -5.47 -13.00 -1.84
C LEU A 422 -6.46 -11.85 -1.56
N MET A 423 -6.03 -10.78 -0.88
CA MET A 423 -6.92 -9.65 -0.60
C MET A 423 -7.21 -8.78 -1.82
N VAL A 424 -6.22 -8.59 -2.70
CA VAL A 424 -6.44 -7.95 -4.01
C VAL A 424 -7.45 -8.77 -4.82
N PHE A 425 -7.37 -10.10 -4.81
CA PHE A 425 -8.37 -10.97 -5.41
C PHE A 425 -9.76 -10.90 -4.74
N ILE A 426 -9.81 -10.83 -3.40
CA ILE A 426 -11.05 -10.65 -2.64
C ILE A 426 -11.71 -9.31 -2.98
N SER A 427 -10.95 -8.26 -3.31
CA SER A 427 -11.50 -6.95 -3.69
C SER A 427 -12.24 -6.96 -5.04
N GLU A 428 -11.88 -7.87 -5.96
CA GLU A 428 -12.57 -8.02 -7.25
C GLU A 428 -13.93 -8.70 -7.12
N MET A 429 -14.10 -9.61 -6.15
CA MET A 429 -15.34 -10.38 -6.04
C MET A 429 -16.58 -9.49 -5.84
N PRO A 430 -16.60 -8.53 -4.89
CA PRO A 430 -17.68 -7.55 -4.78
C PRO A 430 -17.90 -6.74 -6.06
N MET A 431 -16.82 -6.41 -6.80
CA MET A 431 -16.93 -5.66 -8.06
C MET A 431 -17.60 -6.49 -9.15
N ILE A 432 -17.31 -7.79 -9.27
CA ILE A 432 -17.96 -8.68 -10.24
C ILE A 432 -19.45 -8.83 -9.93
N PHE A 433 -19.80 -9.05 -8.66
CA PHE A 433 -21.19 -9.21 -8.25
C PHE A 433 -22.01 -7.93 -8.45
N THR A 434 -21.44 -6.75 -8.21
CA THR A 434 -22.19 -5.50 -8.35
C THR A 434 -22.20 -4.91 -9.77
N SER A 435 -21.32 -5.35 -10.67
CA SER A 435 -21.13 -4.72 -11.99
C SER A 435 -22.06 -5.19 -13.12
N GLY A 436 -22.92 -6.16 -12.83
CA GLY A 436 -23.85 -6.72 -13.82
C GLY A 436 -23.22 -7.75 -14.77
N VAL A 437 -22.13 -8.38 -14.37
CA VAL A 437 -21.50 -9.51 -15.09
C VAL A 437 -22.41 -10.74 -15.10
N LEU A 438 -22.85 -11.16 -13.91
CA LEU A 438 -23.57 -12.42 -13.73
C LEU A 438 -25.09 -12.27 -13.89
N TRP A 439 -25.61 -11.10 -13.53
CA TRP A 439 -27.04 -10.80 -13.60
C TRP A 439 -27.30 -9.40 -14.16
N PRO A 440 -28.48 -9.16 -14.75
CA PRO A 440 -28.85 -7.83 -15.22
C PRO A 440 -28.83 -6.81 -14.06
N LEU A 441 -28.34 -5.60 -14.34
CA LEU A 441 -28.34 -4.49 -13.37
C LEU A 441 -29.76 -4.09 -12.94
N GLU A 442 -30.76 -4.43 -13.74
CA GLU A 442 -32.19 -4.24 -13.49
C GLU A 442 -32.69 -5.11 -12.33
N SER A 443 -32.02 -6.24 -12.04
CA SER A 443 -32.36 -7.15 -10.95
C SER A 443 -31.76 -6.71 -9.60
N VAL A 444 -30.93 -5.66 -9.58
CA VAL A 444 -30.23 -5.18 -8.39
C VAL A 444 -31.10 -4.17 -7.62
N PRO A 445 -31.15 -4.22 -6.27
CA PRO A 445 -31.88 -3.24 -5.46
C PRO A 445 -31.45 -1.79 -5.76
N PRO A 446 -32.35 -0.79 -5.66
CA PRO A 446 -32.06 0.60 -6.07
C PRO A 446 -30.81 1.21 -5.43
N LEU A 447 -30.62 0.99 -4.11
CA LEU A 447 -29.44 1.49 -3.38
C LEU A 447 -28.13 0.89 -3.94
N VAL A 448 -28.10 -0.43 -4.09
CA VAL A 448 -26.93 -1.16 -4.60
C VAL A 448 -26.68 -0.81 -6.06
N LYS A 449 -27.73 -0.58 -6.84
CA LYS A 449 -27.63 -0.13 -8.24
C LYS A 449 -26.96 1.25 -8.34
N THR A 450 -27.29 2.19 -7.45
CA THR A 450 -26.60 3.50 -7.41
C THR A 450 -25.13 3.35 -7.09
N LEU A 451 -24.78 2.50 -6.10
CA LEU A 451 -23.38 2.22 -5.75
C LEU A 451 -22.64 1.51 -6.88
N ALA A 452 -23.31 0.58 -7.58
CA ALA A 452 -22.76 -0.12 -8.74
C ALA A 452 -22.37 0.84 -9.88
N MET A 453 -23.01 2.01 -10.01
CA MET A 453 -22.60 2.99 -11.04
C MET A 453 -21.22 3.60 -10.79
N PHE A 454 -20.72 3.56 -9.55
CA PHE A 454 -19.35 3.96 -9.19
C PHE A 454 -18.35 2.79 -9.24
N ASN A 455 -18.79 1.58 -9.55
CA ASN A 455 -17.89 0.46 -9.75
C ASN A 455 -17.24 0.58 -11.14
N PRO A 456 -15.90 0.53 -11.23
CA PRO A 456 -15.17 0.76 -12.47
C PRO A 456 -15.46 -0.27 -13.57
N LEU A 457 -16.06 -1.42 -13.26
CA LEU A 457 -16.43 -2.44 -14.25
C LEU A 457 -17.81 -2.18 -14.89
N THR A 458 -18.74 -1.52 -14.19
CA THR A 458 -20.17 -1.47 -14.55
C THR A 458 -20.46 -0.80 -15.88
N LEU A 459 -20.00 0.44 -16.06
CA LEU A 459 -20.23 1.20 -17.29
C LEU A 459 -19.49 0.60 -18.50
N PRO A 460 -18.24 0.12 -18.35
CA PRO A 460 -17.57 -0.62 -19.41
C PRO A 460 -18.27 -1.91 -19.84
N ILE A 461 -18.75 -2.73 -18.90
CA ILE A 461 -19.49 -3.97 -19.21
C ILE A 461 -20.77 -3.66 -19.97
N ARG A 462 -21.54 -2.67 -19.50
CA ARG A 462 -22.77 -2.24 -20.16
C ARG A 462 -22.50 -1.75 -21.59
N SER A 463 -21.41 -1.04 -21.80
CA SER A 463 -21.01 -0.57 -23.14
C SER A 463 -20.59 -1.73 -24.04
N LEU A 464 -19.90 -2.73 -23.50
CA LEU A 464 -19.52 -3.93 -24.23
C LEU A 464 -20.73 -4.79 -24.61
N HIS A 465 -21.76 -4.89 -23.73
CA HIS A 465 -23.06 -5.49 -24.07
C HIS A 465 -23.69 -4.81 -25.28
N TYR A 466 -23.67 -3.47 -25.36
CA TYR A 466 -24.24 -2.75 -26.51
C TYR A 466 -23.46 -2.97 -27.80
N ILE A 467 -22.13 -3.05 -27.74
CA ILE A 467 -21.30 -3.36 -28.91
C ILE A 467 -21.61 -4.78 -29.40
N MET A 468 -21.56 -5.78 -28.51
CA MET A 468 -21.66 -7.18 -28.90
C MET A 468 -23.08 -7.61 -29.29
N LEU A 469 -24.10 -7.21 -28.53
CA LEU A 469 -25.49 -7.65 -28.77
C LEU A 469 -26.26 -6.74 -29.73
N ARG A 470 -25.92 -5.45 -29.82
CA ARG A 470 -26.67 -4.46 -30.62
C ARG A 470 -25.88 -3.88 -31.79
N GLY A 471 -24.57 -4.15 -31.87
CA GLY A 471 -23.72 -3.63 -32.94
C GLY A 471 -23.46 -2.13 -32.88
N TRP A 472 -23.59 -1.51 -31.71
CA TRP A 472 -23.46 -0.06 -31.57
C TRP A 472 -22.01 0.41 -31.71
N LEU A 473 -21.83 1.57 -32.36
CA LEU A 473 -20.53 2.22 -32.56
C LEU A 473 -20.07 2.94 -31.30
N LEU A 474 -18.75 3.09 -31.12
CA LEU A 474 -18.13 3.77 -29.96
C LEU A 474 -18.58 5.23 -29.78
N MET A 475 -18.96 5.92 -30.87
CA MET A 475 -19.39 7.32 -30.83
C MET A 475 -20.82 7.51 -30.29
N ARG A 476 -21.59 6.44 -30.11
CA ARG A 476 -22.91 6.52 -29.48
C ARG A 476 -22.74 6.90 -28.00
N PRO A 477 -23.50 7.86 -27.47
CA PRO A 477 -23.33 8.32 -26.08
C PRO A 477 -23.49 7.18 -25.07
N GLU A 478 -24.36 6.21 -25.34
CA GLU A 478 -24.59 5.05 -24.48
C GLU A 478 -23.38 4.10 -24.38
N VAL A 479 -22.50 4.11 -25.38
CA VAL A 479 -21.26 3.31 -25.43
C VAL A 479 -20.07 4.16 -24.97
N ALA A 480 -20.04 5.44 -25.35
CA ALA A 480 -18.97 6.37 -25.00
C ALA A 480 -18.83 6.58 -23.48
N VAL A 481 -19.93 6.50 -22.72
CA VAL A 481 -19.90 6.60 -21.26
C VAL A 481 -19.01 5.53 -20.62
N GLY A 482 -19.00 4.30 -21.14
CA GLY A 482 -18.08 3.26 -20.65
C GLY A 482 -16.61 3.57 -20.96
N LEU A 483 -16.32 4.14 -22.13
CA LEU A 483 -14.96 4.52 -22.52
C LEU A 483 -14.44 5.66 -21.64
N ILE A 484 -15.27 6.67 -21.41
CA ILE A 484 -14.97 7.81 -20.53
C ILE A 484 -14.74 7.32 -19.10
N SER A 485 -15.59 6.42 -18.62
CA SER A 485 -15.44 5.80 -17.31
C SER A 485 -14.08 5.08 -17.19
N ALA A 486 -13.75 4.19 -18.13
CA ALA A 486 -12.47 3.47 -18.11
C ALA A 486 -11.24 4.42 -18.11
N LEU A 487 -11.27 5.48 -18.94
CA LEU A 487 -10.20 6.48 -18.99
C LEU A 487 -10.11 7.31 -17.70
N SER A 488 -11.24 7.63 -17.08
CA SER A 488 -11.27 8.40 -15.82
C SER A 488 -10.66 7.65 -14.65
N TYR A 489 -10.98 6.35 -14.49
CA TYR A 489 -10.38 5.51 -13.46
C TYR A 489 -8.89 5.23 -13.74
N LEU A 490 -8.52 5.07 -15.01
CA LEU A 490 -7.12 4.95 -15.42
C LEU A 490 -6.31 6.21 -15.06
N PHE A 491 -6.85 7.40 -15.29
CA PHE A 491 -6.21 8.66 -14.87
C PHE A 491 -6.14 8.80 -13.36
N LEU A 492 -7.24 8.54 -12.64
CA LEU A 492 -7.29 8.64 -11.18
C LEU A 492 -6.26 7.73 -10.51
N SER A 493 -6.10 6.50 -11.01
CA SER A 493 -5.13 5.54 -10.48
C SER A 493 -3.66 5.94 -10.73
N LEU A 494 -3.40 6.86 -11.67
CA LEU A 494 -2.05 7.33 -11.99
C LEU A 494 -1.58 8.53 -11.14
N VAL A 495 -2.48 9.24 -10.44
CA VAL A 495 -2.20 10.55 -9.82
C VAL A 495 -1.99 10.48 -8.29
N SER A 496 -2.05 9.29 -7.69
CA SER A 496 -2.15 9.14 -6.23
C SER A 496 -0.83 8.99 -5.44
N GLY A 497 0.28 9.68 -5.78
CA GLY A 497 1.60 9.54 -5.09
C GLY A 497 2.12 10.78 -4.31
N PHE A 498 2.56 10.62 -3.05
CA PHE A 498 3.00 11.75 -2.18
C PHE A 498 4.28 12.53 -2.61
N PRO A 499 5.36 11.92 -3.16
CA PRO A 499 6.50 12.67 -3.72
C PRO A 499 6.09 13.63 -4.86
N GLU A 500 4.91 13.43 -5.42
CA GLU A 500 4.36 14.22 -6.50
C GLU A 500 3.81 15.56 -6.00
N LEU A 501 3.45 15.70 -4.71
CA LEU A 501 2.99 16.98 -4.16
C LEU A 501 4.13 18.00 -4.18
N ILE A 502 5.27 17.73 -3.53
CA ILE A 502 6.43 18.65 -3.51
C ILE A 502 6.90 18.96 -4.94
N LYS A 503 6.94 17.93 -5.80
CA LYS A 503 7.33 18.07 -7.20
C LYS A 503 6.35 18.88 -8.04
N SER A 504 5.04 18.73 -7.81
CA SER A 504 3.99 19.48 -8.51
C SER A 504 4.07 20.99 -8.26
N ARG A 505 4.72 21.39 -7.16
CA ARG A 505 4.94 22.80 -6.76
C ARG A 505 6.22 23.40 -7.31
N GLY A 506 7.04 22.61 -8.01
CA GLY A 506 8.30 23.04 -8.61
C GLY A 506 9.53 22.86 -7.73
N PHE A 507 9.39 22.20 -6.56
CA PHE A 507 10.51 21.84 -5.69
C PHE A 507 10.97 20.40 -5.97
N VAL A 508 12.15 20.04 -5.47
CA VAL A 508 12.68 18.67 -5.56
C VAL A 508 12.59 18.03 -4.17
N PRO A 509 11.84 16.93 -4.00
CA PRO A 509 11.80 16.20 -2.73
C PRO A 509 13.05 15.32 -2.58
N GLU A 510 13.68 15.36 -1.41
CA GLU A 510 14.63 14.35 -0.94
C GLU A 510 13.99 13.56 0.21
N GLN A 511 14.27 12.25 0.26
CA GLN A 511 13.77 11.37 1.32
C GLN A 511 14.96 10.74 2.02
N HIS A 512 14.93 10.75 3.35
CA HIS A 512 15.94 10.17 4.21
C HIS A 512 15.31 9.16 5.17
N LEU A 513 16.04 8.09 5.47
CA LEU A 513 15.70 7.12 6.50
C LEU A 513 16.61 7.37 7.70
N VAL A 514 16.00 7.62 8.86
CA VAL A 514 16.71 7.89 10.12
C VAL A 514 16.36 6.77 11.09
N THR A 515 17.36 6.00 11.51
CA THR A 515 17.18 4.94 12.50
C THR A 515 17.40 5.49 13.90
N THR A 516 16.41 5.32 14.78
CA THR A 516 16.50 5.73 16.19
C THR A 516 17.31 4.71 17.00
N ASN A 517 17.78 5.11 18.18
CA ASN A 517 18.57 4.24 19.06
C ASN A 517 17.79 3.00 19.53
N ASP A 518 16.48 3.12 19.70
CA ASP A 518 15.60 2.00 20.06
C ASP A 518 15.13 1.18 18.84
N GLY A 519 15.54 1.55 17.63
CA GLY A 519 15.44 0.74 16.43
C GLY A 519 14.30 1.08 15.47
N TYR A 520 13.53 2.15 15.68
CA TYR A 520 12.55 2.62 14.70
C TYR A 520 13.23 3.25 13.50
N ILE A 521 12.61 3.17 12.33
CA ILE A 521 13.10 3.75 11.08
C ILE A 521 12.12 4.84 10.65
N LEU A 522 12.53 6.09 10.82
CA LEU A 522 11.75 7.28 10.53
C LEU A 522 12.01 7.77 9.12
N VAL A 523 10.94 8.10 8.41
CA VAL A 523 11.03 8.78 7.11
C VAL A 523 11.03 10.28 7.32
N VAL A 524 12.08 10.94 6.84
CA VAL A 524 12.23 12.40 6.88
C VAL A 524 12.29 12.92 5.46
N PHE A 525 11.37 13.81 5.11
CA PHE A 525 11.39 14.50 3.81
C PHE A 525 12.17 15.81 3.92
N ARG A 526 12.77 16.23 2.82
CA ARG A 526 13.46 17.51 2.70
C ARG A 526 13.03 18.21 1.41
N ILE A 527 12.74 19.51 1.49
CA ILE A 527 12.32 20.31 0.35
C ILE A 527 13.53 21.03 -0.24
N ILE A 528 13.95 20.63 -1.43
CA ILE A 528 15.04 21.30 -2.15
C ILE A 528 14.46 22.33 -3.12
N ASN A 529 14.87 23.59 -2.95
CA ASN A 529 14.60 24.65 -3.93
C ASN A 529 15.75 24.72 -4.96
N PRO A 530 15.51 24.34 -6.23
CA PRO A 530 16.57 24.27 -7.24
C PRO A 530 17.16 25.63 -7.64
N TYR A 531 16.48 26.73 -7.32
CA TYR A 531 16.93 28.09 -7.67
C TYR A 531 17.78 28.74 -6.57
N VAL A 532 17.85 28.13 -5.39
CA VAL A 532 18.62 28.64 -4.25
C VAL A 532 20.02 28.04 -4.26
N LYS A 533 21.03 28.88 -4.56
CA LYS A 533 22.45 28.45 -4.63
C LYS A 533 23.11 28.29 -3.26
N ARG A 534 22.68 29.07 -2.26
CA ARG A 534 23.19 29.01 -0.89
C ARG A 534 22.02 28.84 0.05
N VAL A 535 21.93 27.67 0.64
CA VAL A 535 20.87 27.35 1.59
C VAL A 535 21.19 27.99 2.94
N LYS A 536 20.18 28.59 3.57
CA LYS A 536 20.26 29.16 4.91
C LYS A 536 20.22 28.02 5.95
N ARG A 537 20.14 28.39 7.23
CA ARG A 537 20.08 27.44 8.35
C ARG A 537 18.97 26.38 8.16
N PRO A 538 19.18 25.14 8.61
CA PRO A 538 18.14 24.12 8.62
C PRO A 538 16.99 24.44 9.58
N ILE A 539 15.79 24.07 9.14
CA ILE A 539 14.54 24.20 9.87
C ILE A 539 13.82 22.86 9.85
N ILE A 540 13.49 22.35 11.03
CA ILE A 540 12.63 21.18 11.20
C ILE A 540 11.19 21.65 11.43
N LEU A 541 10.25 21.10 10.66
CA LEU A 541 8.80 21.29 10.86
C LEU A 541 8.19 19.98 11.40
N TRP A 542 7.93 19.92 12.70
CA TRP A 542 7.45 18.71 13.38
C TRP A 542 5.94 18.75 13.60
N HIS A 543 5.24 17.76 13.06
CA HIS A 543 3.78 17.69 13.06
C HIS A 543 3.17 17.33 14.44
N GLY A 544 1.85 17.46 14.54
CA GLY A 544 1.08 17.16 15.76
C GLY A 544 0.60 15.71 15.86
N LEU A 545 -0.24 15.44 16.87
CA LEU A 545 -0.90 14.14 17.03
C LEU A 545 -1.88 13.89 15.87
N GLY A 546 -1.89 12.67 15.35
CA GLY A 546 -2.89 12.25 14.37
C GLY A 546 -2.74 12.88 12.99
N VAL A 547 -1.63 13.56 12.71
CA VAL A 547 -1.26 14.10 11.39
C VAL A 547 0.15 13.67 11.00
N SER A 548 0.61 13.99 9.78
CA SER A 548 1.98 13.75 9.30
C SER A 548 2.65 15.00 8.73
N SER A 549 3.89 14.87 8.26
CA SER A 549 4.71 15.93 7.66
C SER A 549 4.03 16.76 6.56
N ASP A 550 3.03 16.19 5.91
CA ASP A 550 2.27 16.77 4.82
C ASP A 550 1.29 17.87 5.29
N SER A 551 0.92 17.90 6.58
CA SER A 551 0.14 18.98 7.19
C SER A 551 0.75 20.37 6.98
N TRP A 552 2.06 20.46 6.76
CA TRP A 552 2.80 21.69 6.49
C TRP A 552 2.71 22.18 5.03
N LEU A 553 2.09 21.39 4.14
CA LEU A 553 2.10 21.58 2.68
C LEU A 553 0.70 21.66 2.02
N PHE A 554 -0.36 21.21 2.71
CA PHE A 554 -1.67 20.94 2.08
C PHE A 554 -2.53 22.15 1.71
N SER A 555 -2.22 23.36 2.20
CA SER A 555 -3.04 24.54 1.90
C SER A 555 -2.83 25.10 0.48
N THR A 556 -1.91 24.53 -0.31
CA THR A 556 -1.41 25.21 -1.52
C THR A 556 -2.19 24.93 -2.80
N GLU A 557 -2.38 25.96 -3.60
CA GLU A 557 -2.53 25.90 -5.07
C GLU A 557 -1.33 26.54 -5.79
N GLY A 558 -0.35 27.02 -5.01
CA GLY A 558 0.79 27.73 -5.52
C GLY A 558 1.73 26.90 -6.38
N ARG A 559 2.50 27.58 -7.22
CA ARG A 559 3.52 27.00 -8.09
C ARG A 559 4.72 27.92 -8.17
N MET A 560 5.90 27.31 -8.23
CA MET A 560 7.13 28.02 -8.55
C MET A 560 7.16 28.37 -10.05
N ASN A 561 7.41 29.63 -10.35
CA ASN A 561 7.58 30.08 -11.73
C ASN A 561 9.01 29.77 -12.25
N SER A 562 9.23 30.00 -13.55
CA SER A 562 10.53 29.77 -14.20
C SER A 562 11.68 30.66 -13.67
N SER A 563 11.35 31.69 -12.89
CA SER A 563 12.32 32.58 -12.25
C SER A 563 12.62 32.19 -10.80
N GLY A 564 12.09 31.07 -10.31
CA GLY A 564 12.31 30.57 -8.95
C GLY A 564 11.47 31.25 -7.86
N ILE A 565 10.47 32.05 -8.24
CA ILE A 565 9.56 32.71 -7.30
C ILE A 565 8.33 31.84 -7.12
N TYR A 566 8.01 31.52 -5.88
CA TYR A 566 6.82 30.76 -5.52
C TYR A 566 5.62 31.71 -5.40
N VAL A 567 4.54 31.40 -6.13
CA VAL A 567 3.33 32.23 -6.21
C VAL A 567 2.13 31.42 -5.76
N GLU A 568 1.32 31.96 -4.84
CA GLU A 568 0.11 31.32 -4.34
C GLU A 568 -0.98 32.37 -4.07
N ASN A 569 -2.16 32.23 -4.69
CA ASN A 569 -3.31 33.13 -4.48
C ASN A 569 -2.98 34.64 -4.65
N ASN A 570 -2.18 35.00 -5.66
CA ASN A 570 -1.63 36.34 -5.93
C ASN A 570 -0.60 36.85 -4.89
N TRP A 571 -0.27 36.06 -3.87
CA TRP A 571 0.84 36.33 -2.95
C TRP A 571 2.11 35.72 -3.51
N LEU A 572 3.20 36.48 -3.42
CA LEU A 572 4.54 36.01 -3.76
C LEU A 572 5.21 35.57 -2.46
N ALA A 573 6.00 34.50 -2.48
CA ALA A 573 7.03 34.31 -1.48
C ALA A 573 8.35 34.74 -2.12
N ASN A 574 8.72 36.01 -1.94
CA ASN A 574 10.03 36.53 -2.36
C ASN A 574 10.77 37.11 -1.16
N ASP A 575 11.96 36.55 -0.88
CA ASP A 575 12.90 37.02 0.14
C ASP A 575 12.38 37.14 1.60
N CYS A 576 11.19 36.60 1.92
CA CYS A 576 10.61 36.55 3.27
C CYS A 576 10.34 37.89 3.99
N ASN A 577 10.59 39.04 3.35
CA ASN A 577 10.47 40.35 4.01
C ASN A 577 9.14 41.07 3.74
N GLU A 578 8.48 40.81 2.60
CA GLU A 578 7.31 41.60 2.18
C GLU A 578 6.03 40.77 1.94
N SER A 579 6.15 39.46 1.70
CA SER A 579 5.00 38.61 1.36
C SER A 579 5.22 37.14 1.74
N VAL A 580 4.16 36.51 2.28
CA VAL A 580 4.13 35.12 2.75
C VAL A 580 2.94 34.39 2.12
N THR A 581 3.09 33.08 1.89
CA THR A 581 2.01 32.24 1.33
C THR A 581 1.35 31.39 2.41
N ASN A 582 0.26 30.70 2.08
CA ASN A 582 -0.55 29.98 3.06
C ASN A 582 0.07 28.66 3.55
N SER A 583 1.19 28.21 2.98
CA SER A 583 1.93 27.03 3.44
C SER A 583 3.32 27.39 3.96
N LEU A 584 3.57 27.03 5.22
CA LEU A 584 4.82 27.33 5.90
C LEU A 584 6.00 26.61 5.25
N GLY A 585 5.85 25.32 4.89
CA GLY A 585 6.93 24.54 4.29
C GLY A 585 7.46 25.14 2.99
N PHE A 586 6.56 25.45 2.05
CA PHE A 586 6.96 26.07 0.77
C PHE A 586 7.41 27.51 0.92
N THR A 587 6.82 28.29 1.83
CA THR A 587 7.27 29.66 2.11
C THR A 587 8.72 29.66 2.58
N LEU A 588 9.07 28.83 3.58
CA LEU A 588 10.42 28.75 4.12
C LEU A 588 11.44 28.28 3.07
N ALA A 589 11.08 27.26 2.27
CA ALA A 589 11.93 26.77 1.19
C ALA A 589 12.13 27.82 0.08
N SER A 590 11.10 28.63 -0.22
CA SER A 590 11.18 29.75 -1.16
C SER A 590 12.09 30.86 -0.66
N CYS A 591 12.10 31.10 0.65
CA CYS A 591 13.00 32.05 1.30
C CYS A 591 14.44 31.55 1.45
N GLY A 592 14.73 30.34 0.96
CA GLY A 592 16.05 29.75 0.92
C GLY A 592 16.48 29.05 2.21
N TYR A 593 15.57 28.76 3.14
CA TYR A 593 15.86 27.89 4.28
C TYR A 593 15.93 26.42 3.86
N ASP A 594 16.73 25.64 4.59
CA ASP A 594 16.81 24.20 4.39
C ASP A 594 15.69 23.52 5.19
N VAL A 595 14.60 23.11 4.54
CA VAL A 595 13.38 22.66 5.21
C VAL A 595 13.31 21.14 5.29
N TRP A 596 13.21 20.63 6.51
CA TRP A 596 13.13 19.21 6.86
C TRP A 596 11.78 18.90 7.52
N LEU A 597 11.11 17.84 7.05
CA LEU A 597 9.78 17.41 7.45
C LEU A 597 9.84 15.97 7.97
N PRO A 598 10.19 15.76 9.26
CA PRO A 598 10.19 14.44 9.85
C PRO A 598 8.78 13.88 10.06
N ASN A 599 8.69 12.56 10.13
CA ASN A 599 7.48 11.83 10.52
C ASN A 599 7.76 10.99 11.76
N SER A 600 6.95 11.15 12.80
CA SER A 600 7.04 10.34 14.02
C SER A 600 6.80 8.86 13.72
N ARG A 601 7.37 7.98 14.56
CA ARG A 601 7.08 6.54 14.54
C ARG A 601 5.56 6.29 14.54
N SER A 602 5.15 5.21 13.86
CA SER A 602 3.76 4.77 13.69
C SER A 602 2.87 5.49 12.68
N GLY A 603 3.33 6.61 12.09
CA GLY A 603 2.65 7.22 10.95
C GLY A 603 2.78 6.35 9.70
N HIS A 604 1.93 6.56 8.68
CA HIS A 604 1.98 5.76 7.45
C HIS A 604 3.29 5.89 6.66
N TYR A 605 4.09 6.94 6.94
CA TYR A 605 5.44 7.07 6.39
C TYR A 605 6.50 6.30 7.21
N SER A 606 6.37 6.21 8.54
CA SER A 606 7.41 5.70 9.46
C SER A 606 6.94 4.44 10.20
N THR A 607 6.74 3.34 9.46
CA THR A 607 6.30 2.03 10.02
C THR A 607 7.44 1.02 10.19
N GLY A 608 8.67 1.38 9.84
CA GLY A 608 9.81 0.47 9.87
C GLY A 608 10.43 0.39 11.27
N HIS A 609 10.98 -0.79 11.60
CA HIS A 609 11.80 -0.99 12.79
C HIS A 609 12.82 -2.12 12.51
N VAL A 610 14.01 -2.04 13.12
CA VAL A 610 15.14 -2.96 12.86
C VAL A 610 14.83 -4.40 13.27
N LYS A 611 14.16 -4.57 14.43
CA LYS A 611 13.78 -5.89 14.99
C LYS A 611 12.28 -6.18 15.03
N LEU A 612 11.47 -5.23 15.47
CA LEU A 612 10.05 -5.41 15.76
C LEU A 612 9.20 -5.20 14.50
N ASP A 613 8.11 -5.94 14.40
CA ASP A 613 7.11 -5.81 13.35
C ASP A 613 5.86 -5.11 13.89
N PRO A 614 5.44 -3.96 13.33
CA PRO A 614 4.27 -3.21 13.80
C PRO A 614 2.96 -3.99 13.75
N SER A 615 2.88 -5.08 12.98
CA SER A 615 1.67 -5.89 12.90
C SER A 615 1.64 -7.04 13.90
N ARG A 616 2.80 -7.61 14.24
CA ARG A 616 2.93 -8.81 15.07
C ARG A 616 3.32 -8.53 16.50
N ASP A 617 4.18 -7.53 16.71
CA ASP A 617 4.79 -7.26 18.00
C ASP A 617 4.08 -6.10 18.69
N PRO A 618 3.25 -6.36 19.74
CA PRO A 618 2.62 -5.29 20.50
C PRO A 618 3.66 -4.32 21.11
N MET A 619 4.89 -4.79 21.30
CA MET A 619 6.01 -3.99 21.78
C MET A 619 6.36 -2.81 20.86
N TYR A 620 6.12 -2.94 19.53
CA TYR A 620 6.26 -1.83 18.59
C TYR A 620 5.34 -0.64 18.95
N TRP A 621 4.20 -0.91 19.58
CA TRP A 621 3.26 0.15 19.94
C TRP A 621 3.48 0.66 21.36
N LYS A 622 4.36 0.05 22.16
CA LYS A 622 4.59 0.44 23.56
C LYS A 622 5.61 1.57 23.69
N TYR A 623 5.24 2.73 23.18
CA TYR A 623 6.00 3.97 23.37
C TYR A 623 5.07 5.09 23.83
N SER A 624 5.67 6.11 24.44
CA SER A 624 4.98 7.24 25.04
C SER A 624 5.67 8.54 24.61
N LEU A 625 5.25 9.68 25.17
CA LEU A 625 5.90 10.96 24.91
C LEU A 625 7.42 10.95 25.17
N THR A 626 7.88 10.24 26.20
CA THR A 626 9.32 10.18 26.55
C THR A 626 10.14 9.59 25.41
N GLU A 627 9.70 8.45 24.86
CA GLU A 627 10.41 7.77 23.77
C GLU A 627 10.41 8.61 22.49
N LEU A 628 9.31 9.30 22.18
CA LEU A 628 9.27 10.23 21.05
C LEU A 628 10.29 11.36 21.21
N ALA A 629 10.40 11.93 22.40
CA ALA A 629 11.34 13.00 22.68
C ALA A 629 12.81 12.52 22.62
N LEU A 630 13.14 11.46 23.36
CA LEU A 630 14.51 10.99 23.52
C LEU A 630 15.03 10.23 22.30
N TYR A 631 14.18 9.56 21.52
CA TYR A 631 14.65 8.72 20.43
C TYR A 631 14.30 9.27 19.04
N ASP A 632 13.08 9.78 18.83
CA ASP A 632 12.70 10.32 17.52
C ASP A 632 13.31 11.70 17.30
N VAL A 633 13.00 12.65 18.18
CA VAL A 633 13.43 14.05 18.01
C VAL A 633 14.95 14.16 18.04
N GLU A 634 15.60 13.50 19.01
CA GLU A 634 17.07 13.50 19.11
C GLU A 634 17.73 12.96 17.83
N ALA A 635 17.33 11.77 17.36
CA ALA A 635 17.94 11.14 16.19
C ALA A 635 17.77 11.99 14.91
N VAL A 636 16.60 12.60 14.72
CA VAL A 636 16.36 13.49 13.58
C VAL A 636 17.20 14.77 13.68
N VAL A 637 17.25 15.41 14.86
CA VAL A 637 18.05 16.63 15.07
C VAL A 637 19.53 16.35 14.79
N GLU A 638 20.07 15.27 15.37
CA GLU A 638 21.45 14.87 15.15
C GLU A 638 21.72 14.56 13.67
N PHE A 639 20.83 13.81 13.03
CA PHE A 639 20.94 13.48 11.60
C PHE A 639 20.98 14.73 10.73
N VAL A 640 20.10 15.71 10.96
CA VAL A 640 20.03 16.95 10.19
C VAL A 640 21.29 17.80 10.42
N LEU A 641 21.74 17.97 11.66
CA LEU A 641 22.97 18.72 11.97
C LEU A 641 24.21 18.09 11.34
N ARG A 642 24.33 16.76 11.42
CA ARG A 642 25.45 16.01 10.81
C ARG A 642 25.44 16.12 9.28
N THR A 643 24.25 16.00 8.68
CA THR A 643 24.09 16.05 7.21
C THR A 643 24.35 17.43 6.66
N THR A 644 23.85 18.47 7.33
CA THR A 644 23.98 19.88 6.89
C THR A 644 25.28 20.53 7.35
N ARG A 645 25.99 19.93 8.32
CA ARG A 645 27.18 20.48 8.99
C ARG A 645 26.95 21.81 9.72
N HIS A 646 25.70 22.09 10.09
CA HIS A 646 25.36 23.22 10.95
C HIS A 646 25.56 22.87 12.42
N ARG A 647 25.83 23.90 13.24
CA ARG A 647 25.98 23.74 14.71
C ARG A 647 24.65 23.79 15.45
N SER A 648 23.66 24.46 14.87
CA SER A 648 22.31 24.58 15.39
C SER A 648 21.30 24.64 14.24
N LEU A 649 20.04 24.32 14.54
CA LEU A 649 18.91 24.36 13.61
C LEU A 649 17.71 25.03 14.27
N ALA A 650 16.77 25.55 13.48
CA ALA A 650 15.49 26.02 14.02
C ALA A 650 14.51 24.85 14.11
N TYR A 651 13.72 24.79 15.18
CA TYR A 651 12.68 23.78 15.34
C TYR A 651 11.31 24.46 15.44
N ILE A 652 10.38 24.08 14.58
CA ILE A 652 9.00 24.52 14.63
C ILE A 652 8.13 23.30 14.89
N GLY A 653 7.58 23.21 16.10
CA GLY A 653 6.68 22.13 16.49
C GLY A 653 5.23 22.59 16.47
N HIS A 654 4.31 21.70 16.09
CA HIS A 654 2.87 21.89 16.27
C HIS A 654 2.30 20.87 17.26
N SER A 655 1.49 21.31 18.23
CA SER A 655 0.75 20.42 19.14
C SER A 655 1.69 19.40 19.81
N LEU A 656 1.48 18.10 19.63
CA LEU A 656 2.35 17.03 20.16
C LEU A 656 3.84 17.22 19.79
N GLY A 657 4.16 17.77 18.62
CA GLY A 657 5.55 18.07 18.23
C GLY A 657 6.22 19.10 19.14
N THR A 658 5.45 19.98 19.79
CA THR A 658 5.96 20.89 20.84
C THR A 658 6.22 20.14 22.14
N ALA A 659 5.30 19.26 22.54
CA ALA A 659 5.43 18.43 23.73
C ALA A 659 6.69 17.56 23.67
N GLN A 660 7.00 16.99 22.50
CA GLN A 660 8.22 16.19 22.34
C GLN A 660 9.48 17.03 22.55
N MET A 661 9.52 18.26 22.05
CA MET A 661 10.67 19.16 22.20
C MET A 661 10.82 19.68 23.64
N PHE A 662 9.72 20.00 24.34
CA PHE A 662 9.78 20.37 25.76
C PHE A 662 10.29 19.20 26.63
N ALA A 663 9.85 17.97 26.35
CA ALA A 663 10.35 16.77 27.03
C ALA A 663 11.86 16.57 26.75
N LEU A 664 12.29 16.70 25.48
CA LEU A 664 13.70 16.53 25.12
C LEU A 664 14.59 17.57 25.83
N GLN A 665 14.22 18.85 25.78
CA GLN A 665 15.04 19.93 26.37
C GLN A 665 15.02 19.95 27.90
N SER A 666 13.98 19.39 28.53
CA SER A 666 13.96 19.25 29.99
C SER A 666 14.79 18.06 30.45
N LEU A 667 14.78 16.95 29.70
CA LEU A 667 15.56 15.74 30.04
C LEU A 667 17.03 15.84 29.61
N ILE A 668 17.31 16.54 28.52
CA ILE A 668 18.66 16.79 27.99
C ILE A 668 18.83 18.30 27.78
N PRO A 669 19.11 19.08 28.85
CA PRO A 669 19.25 20.53 28.76
C PRO A 669 20.28 21.01 27.73
N GLU A 670 21.31 20.21 27.44
CA GLU A 670 22.34 20.53 26.44
C GLU A 670 21.76 20.65 25.02
N SER A 671 20.65 19.96 24.73
CA SER A 671 19.96 20.03 23.44
C SER A 671 19.47 21.45 23.12
N GLY A 672 19.22 22.29 24.14
CA GLY A 672 18.82 23.69 23.96
C GLY A 672 19.86 24.56 23.24
N ARG A 673 21.14 24.16 23.22
CA ARG A 673 22.19 24.84 22.43
C ARG A 673 22.15 24.49 20.95
N LEU A 674 21.52 23.36 20.60
CA LEU A 674 21.39 22.88 19.23
C LEU A 674 20.16 23.47 18.53
N ILE A 675 19.20 24.01 19.30
CA ILE A 675 17.91 24.48 18.79
C ILE A 675 17.81 26.01 18.93
N GLU A 676 17.87 26.72 17.80
CA GLU A 676 17.82 28.18 17.77
C GLU A 676 17.14 28.75 16.50
N PRO A 677 15.90 29.29 16.60
CA PRO A 677 14.99 29.26 17.76
C PRO A 677 14.16 27.97 17.87
N PHE A 678 13.52 27.77 19.03
CA PHE A 678 12.38 26.87 19.17
C PHE A 678 11.07 27.68 19.04
N ILE A 679 10.26 27.36 18.03
CA ILE A 679 8.94 27.96 17.81
C ILE A 679 7.87 26.89 18.09
N ALA A 680 7.02 27.13 19.08
CA ALA A 680 5.95 26.22 19.47
C ALA A 680 4.60 26.78 19.03
N LEU A 681 3.94 26.11 18.09
CA LEU A 681 2.60 26.42 17.62
C LEU A 681 1.59 25.51 18.32
N ALA A 682 0.55 26.08 18.95
CA ALA A 682 -0.36 25.37 19.84
C ALA A 682 0.41 24.53 20.88
N PRO A 683 1.20 25.18 21.77
CA PRO A 683 2.12 24.48 22.65
C PRO A 683 1.37 23.56 23.63
N VAL A 684 1.76 22.29 23.67
CA VAL A 684 1.18 21.27 24.55
C VAL A 684 2.22 20.84 25.59
N ALA A 685 1.87 21.00 26.86
CA ALA A 685 2.58 20.44 28.00
C ALA A 685 1.58 20.03 29.07
N TYR A 686 0.73 20.96 29.48
CA TYR A 686 -0.44 20.68 30.31
C TYR A 686 -1.66 20.43 29.42
N LEU A 687 -2.57 19.56 29.89
CA LEU A 687 -3.78 19.14 29.17
C LEU A 687 -5.00 19.06 30.12
N GLY A 688 -4.92 19.61 31.33
CA GLY A 688 -6.03 19.53 32.28
C GLY A 688 -7.22 20.40 31.90
N GLY A 689 -6.96 21.48 31.14
CA GLY A 689 -7.93 22.48 30.70
C GLY A 689 -8.65 22.17 29.39
N ILE A 690 -8.30 21.08 28.69
CA ILE A 690 -8.90 20.80 27.38
C ILE A 690 -10.44 20.74 27.44
N TRP A 691 -11.10 21.35 26.46
CA TRP A 691 -12.55 21.30 26.30
C TRP A 691 -12.97 20.62 24.97
N SER A 692 -11.99 20.12 24.21
CA SER A 692 -12.19 19.25 23.05
C SER A 692 -13.01 18.00 23.36
N ILE A 693 -13.73 17.48 22.36
CA ILE A 693 -14.42 16.19 22.41
C ILE A 693 -13.48 15.02 22.76
N ALA A 694 -12.16 15.19 22.53
CA ALA A 694 -11.14 14.23 22.96
C ALA A 694 -11.19 13.94 24.47
N ARG A 695 -11.67 14.88 25.30
CA ARG A 695 -11.85 14.69 26.75
C ARG A 695 -12.82 13.54 27.07
N LEU A 696 -13.78 13.24 26.20
CA LEU A 696 -14.70 12.11 26.37
C LEU A 696 -14.00 10.74 26.31
N GLY A 697 -12.83 10.67 25.67
CA GLY A 697 -12.02 9.45 25.58
C GLY A 697 -11.15 9.18 26.82
N VAL A 698 -10.98 10.15 27.72
CA VAL A 698 -10.09 10.04 28.90
C VAL A 698 -10.43 8.87 29.82
N PRO A 699 -11.70 8.52 30.08
CA PRO A 699 -12.05 7.33 30.87
C PRO A 699 -11.58 6.01 30.26
N LEU A 700 -11.30 5.95 28.95
CA LEU A 700 -10.81 4.75 28.26
C LEU A 700 -9.32 4.48 28.48
N GLU A 701 -8.58 5.37 29.15
CA GLU A 701 -7.14 5.23 29.38
C GLU A 701 -6.69 3.84 29.90
N PRO A 702 -7.35 3.19 30.89
CA PRO A 702 -6.95 1.86 31.33
C PRO A 702 -7.05 0.82 30.20
N LEU A 703 -8.06 0.95 29.34
CA LEU A 703 -8.24 0.09 28.17
C LEU A 703 -7.16 0.36 27.11
N LEU A 704 -6.88 1.63 26.83
CA LEU A 704 -5.84 2.04 25.89
C LEU A 704 -4.46 1.55 26.32
N ARG A 705 -4.18 1.50 27.62
CA ARG A 705 -2.92 0.97 28.17
C ARG A 705 -2.86 -0.56 28.13
N ALA A 706 -4.00 -1.24 28.27
CA ALA A 706 -4.07 -2.70 28.22
C ALA A 706 -3.80 -3.26 26.82
N PHE A 707 -4.18 -2.53 25.77
CA PHE A 707 -3.94 -2.93 24.38
C PHE A 707 -2.80 -2.11 23.77
N ALA A 708 -1.75 -2.75 23.26
CA ALA A 708 -0.68 -2.06 22.54
C ALA A 708 -0.85 -2.29 21.04
N GLY A 709 -1.38 -1.29 20.33
CA GLY A 709 -1.72 -1.39 18.91
C GLY A 709 -2.00 -0.03 18.26
N PRO A 710 -2.34 -0.02 16.97
CA PRO A 710 -2.76 1.18 16.27
C PRO A 710 -4.17 1.61 16.72
N LEU A 711 -4.38 2.90 16.90
CA LEU A 711 -5.70 3.52 17.07
C LEU A 711 -5.83 4.76 16.19
N GLY A 712 -6.95 4.85 15.48
CA GLY A 712 -7.26 5.89 14.51
C GLY A 712 -7.86 5.32 13.23
N VAL A 713 -8.41 6.19 12.39
CA VAL A 713 -8.91 5.79 11.07
C VAL A 713 -7.75 5.83 10.08
N PRO A 714 -7.51 4.78 9.29
CA PRO A 714 -6.45 4.77 8.28
C PRO A 714 -6.53 5.95 7.30
N ALA A 715 -5.39 6.52 6.95
CA ALA A 715 -5.30 7.72 6.09
C ALA A 715 -6.15 7.66 4.81
N PRO A 716 -6.18 6.56 4.03
CA PRO A 716 -7.00 6.49 2.81
C PRO A 716 -8.51 6.59 3.09
N ILE A 717 -8.96 6.03 4.22
CA ILE A 717 -10.37 6.09 4.63
C ILE A 717 -10.71 7.50 5.09
N MET A 718 -9.84 8.14 5.87
CA MET A 718 -10.03 9.54 6.26
C MET A 718 -10.00 10.49 5.07
N GLN A 719 -9.14 10.27 4.08
CA GLN A 719 -9.12 11.04 2.84
C GLN A 719 -10.44 10.89 2.08
N LEU A 720 -10.97 9.66 1.96
CA LEU A 720 -12.26 9.43 1.32
C LEU A 720 -13.40 10.13 2.07
N ILE A 721 -13.43 10.02 3.40
CA ILE A 721 -14.40 10.70 4.26
C ILE A 721 -14.30 12.22 4.08
N ALA A 722 -13.07 12.76 4.10
CA ALA A 722 -12.83 14.19 3.95
C ALA A 722 -13.25 14.70 2.56
N VAL A 723 -13.00 13.95 1.48
CA VAL A 723 -13.47 14.30 0.13
C VAL A 723 -15.00 14.29 0.04
N ILE A 724 -15.66 13.26 0.58
CA ILE A 724 -17.11 13.10 0.48
C ILE A 724 -17.85 14.11 1.36
N ILE A 725 -17.43 14.28 2.60
CA ILE A 725 -18.12 15.12 3.59
C ILE A 725 -17.64 16.57 3.46
N CYS A 726 -16.34 16.81 3.55
CA CYS A 726 -15.81 18.18 3.56
C CYS A 726 -15.66 18.80 2.17
N GLY A 727 -15.66 17.99 1.10
CA GLY A 727 -15.63 18.47 -0.28
C GLY A 727 -17.02 18.74 -0.88
N ASN A 728 -18.09 18.35 -0.20
CA ASN A 728 -19.47 18.54 -0.65
C ASN A 728 -20.09 19.77 0.01
N GLU A 729 -20.59 20.71 -0.78
CA GLU A 729 -21.18 21.98 -0.31
C GLU A 729 -22.30 21.79 0.74
N PHE A 730 -23.09 20.72 0.65
CA PHE A 730 -24.18 20.44 1.58
C PHE A 730 -23.73 19.78 2.89
N LEU A 731 -22.62 19.04 2.88
CA LEU A 731 -22.10 18.31 4.04
C LEU A 731 -20.92 19.03 4.71
N ASN A 732 -20.40 20.08 4.09
CA ASN A 732 -19.25 20.82 4.56
C ASN A 732 -19.47 21.39 5.97
N ASP A 733 -20.69 21.89 6.27
CA ASP A 733 -21.03 22.40 7.61
C ASP A 733 -20.86 21.31 8.68
N ILE A 734 -21.25 20.07 8.40
CA ILE A 734 -21.06 18.94 9.32
C ILE A 734 -19.58 18.64 9.53
N CYS A 735 -18.77 18.71 8.47
CA CYS A 735 -17.32 18.54 8.59
C CYS A 735 -16.69 19.64 9.44
N LEU A 736 -17.03 20.91 9.18
CA LEU A 736 -16.51 22.04 9.92
C LEU A 736 -16.96 22.01 11.38
N ASP A 737 -18.22 21.68 11.68
CA ASP A 737 -18.72 21.52 13.04
C ASP A 737 -17.99 20.38 13.78
N THR A 738 -17.74 19.26 13.09
CA THR A 738 -16.97 18.14 13.66
C THR A 738 -15.53 18.55 13.98
N LEU A 739 -14.87 19.27 13.07
CA LEU A 739 -13.51 19.79 13.30
C LEU A 739 -13.49 20.84 14.42
N ASN A 740 -14.52 21.68 14.52
CA ASN A 740 -14.67 22.67 15.59
C ASN A 740 -14.81 22.01 16.97
N LEU A 741 -15.45 20.84 17.06
CA LEU A 741 -15.54 20.06 18.30
C LEU A 741 -14.20 19.42 18.72
N ILE A 742 -13.31 19.18 17.76
CA ILE A 742 -12.00 18.55 18.00
C ILE A 742 -10.95 19.62 18.32
N ASP A 743 -10.78 20.61 17.45
CA ASP A 743 -9.68 21.58 17.50
C ASP A 743 -10.10 22.96 18.03
N GLY A 744 -11.40 23.24 18.09
CA GLY A 744 -11.97 24.52 18.47
C GLY A 744 -12.36 25.41 17.28
N ALA A 745 -13.35 26.28 17.47
CA ALA A 745 -13.96 27.07 16.39
C ALA A 745 -13.16 28.35 16.05
N ASP A 746 -12.95 28.60 14.77
CA ASP A 746 -12.43 29.87 14.26
C ASP A 746 -13.30 30.36 13.10
N ASN A 747 -13.58 31.67 13.08
CA ASN A 747 -14.44 32.34 12.10
C ASN A 747 -13.68 32.73 10.82
N ALA A 748 -12.37 32.49 10.76
CA ALA A 748 -11.58 32.74 9.56
C ALA A 748 -11.84 31.64 8.50
N ASN A 749 -12.09 32.08 7.26
CA ASN A 749 -12.34 31.26 6.04
C ASN A 749 -11.13 30.38 5.65
N PHE A 750 -10.67 29.50 6.55
CA PHE A 750 -9.61 28.54 6.27
C PHE A 750 -10.25 27.24 5.79
N ASN A 751 -9.71 26.65 4.71
CA ASN A 751 -10.11 25.33 4.21
C ASN A 751 -9.63 24.23 5.19
N ARG A 752 -10.15 24.20 6.42
CA ARG A 752 -9.81 23.23 7.49
C ARG A 752 -10.03 21.78 7.03
N ALA A 753 -11.02 21.59 6.15
CA ALA A 753 -11.27 20.36 5.40
C ALA A 753 -10.01 19.73 4.78
N LYS A 754 -9.08 20.53 4.23
CA LYS A 754 -7.85 20.04 3.58
C LYS A 754 -6.86 19.44 4.59
N VAL A 755 -6.88 19.87 5.85
CA VAL A 755 -6.01 19.32 6.91
C VAL A 755 -6.45 17.93 7.35
N ALA A 756 -7.76 17.66 7.37
CA ALA A 756 -8.34 16.35 7.70
C ALA A 756 -7.87 15.21 6.77
N HIS A 757 -7.38 15.54 5.57
CA HIS A 757 -6.80 14.58 4.61
C HIS A 757 -5.45 14.00 5.07
N SER A 758 -4.81 14.62 6.07
CA SER A 758 -3.50 14.24 6.62
C SER A 758 -3.61 13.26 7.79
N ALA A 759 -4.80 12.77 8.12
CA ALA A 759 -5.03 12.01 9.34
C ALA A 759 -4.26 10.69 9.34
N VAL A 760 -3.52 10.41 10.43
CA VAL A 760 -2.72 9.19 10.59
C VAL A 760 -3.09 8.42 11.86
N THR A 761 -2.85 7.12 11.82
CA THR A 761 -2.99 6.25 13.00
C THR A 761 -1.87 6.51 14.02
N SER A 762 -2.20 6.38 15.30
CA SER A 762 -1.27 6.57 16.42
C SER A 762 -1.25 5.35 17.34
N SER A 763 -0.33 5.30 18.29
CA SER A 763 -0.29 4.26 19.32
C SER A 763 -1.36 4.47 20.40
N THR A 764 -2.04 3.39 20.77
CA THR A 764 -2.90 3.35 21.97
C THR A 764 -2.15 3.73 23.25
N TRP A 765 -0.87 3.37 23.39
CA TRP A 765 -0.06 3.72 24.56
C TRP A 765 0.27 5.21 24.64
N LEU A 766 0.56 5.83 23.50
CA LEU A 766 0.71 7.28 23.44
C LEU A 766 -0.58 7.98 23.84
N LEU A 767 -1.72 7.52 23.35
CA LEU A 767 -3.04 8.07 23.70
C LEU A 767 -3.39 7.83 25.18
N ALA A 768 -3.01 6.68 25.73
CA ALA A 768 -3.14 6.41 27.17
C ALA A 768 -2.31 7.41 27.98
N HIS A 769 -1.06 7.67 27.59
CA HIS A 769 -0.22 8.66 28.25
C HIS A 769 -0.85 10.06 28.17
N LEU A 770 -1.31 10.51 27.00
CA LEU A 770 -1.98 11.81 26.88
C LEU A 770 -3.23 11.90 27.77
N ALA A 771 -4.03 10.83 27.87
CA ALA A 771 -5.17 10.79 28.78
C ALA A 771 -4.74 10.84 30.27
N GLN A 772 -3.60 10.28 30.64
CA GLN A 772 -3.02 10.43 31.99
C GLN A 772 -2.61 11.88 32.27
N LEU A 773 -2.07 12.61 31.28
CA LEU A 773 -1.77 14.04 31.42
C LEU A 773 -3.04 14.87 31.64
N VAL A 774 -4.14 14.55 30.94
CA VAL A 774 -5.44 15.20 31.17
C VAL A 774 -5.96 14.92 32.59
N LYS A 775 -5.88 13.67 33.07
CA LYS A 775 -6.35 13.28 34.41
C LYS A 775 -5.52 13.89 35.54
N SER A 776 -4.19 13.84 35.41
CA SER A 776 -3.27 14.31 36.45
C SER A 776 -3.11 15.83 36.47
N ASN A 777 -3.35 16.49 35.34
CA ASN A 777 -3.00 17.89 35.11
C ASN A 777 -1.53 18.19 35.44
N ARG A 778 -0.65 17.20 35.25
CA ARG A 778 0.81 17.32 35.41
C ARG A 778 1.48 16.93 34.11
N TYR A 779 2.48 17.69 33.70
CA TYR A 779 3.35 17.31 32.60
C TYR A 779 4.42 16.34 33.11
N GLN A 780 4.14 15.05 33.00
CA GLN A 780 4.92 13.97 33.63
C GLN A 780 5.14 12.78 32.70
N MET A 781 6.04 11.88 33.08
CA MET A 781 6.26 10.62 32.35
C MET A 781 5.04 9.68 32.48
N MET A 782 5.01 8.64 31.65
CA MET A 782 3.88 7.70 31.62
C MET A 782 3.77 6.93 32.94
N ASP A 783 2.55 6.82 33.47
CA ASP A 783 2.24 5.98 34.62
C ASP A 783 2.01 4.53 34.18
N HIS A 784 2.91 3.64 34.57
CA HIS A 784 2.82 2.20 34.31
C HIS A 784 2.15 1.41 35.46
N GLY A 785 1.73 2.10 36.51
CA GLY A 785 1.28 1.52 37.78
C GLY A 785 2.43 1.41 38.78
N SER A 786 2.10 1.48 40.08
CA SER A 786 3.07 1.62 41.18
C SER A 786 4.25 0.63 41.12
N ALA A 787 3.99 -0.65 40.88
CA ALA A 787 5.04 -1.67 40.82
C ALA A 787 6.02 -1.44 39.66
N GLU A 788 5.51 -1.17 38.45
CA GLU A 788 6.34 -0.94 37.26
C GLU A 788 7.02 0.44 37.31
N ASN A 789 6.40 1.44 37.90
CA ASN A 789 7.01 2.76 38.13
C ASN A 789 8.21 2.65 39.08
N ILE A 790 8.15 1.83 40.13
CA ILE A 790 9.30 1.60 41.02
C ILE A 790 10.45 0.95 40.23
N LEU A 791 10.15 0.00 39.33
CA LEU A 791 11.16 -0.64 38.49
C LEU A 791 11.80 0.32 37.48
N ARG A 792 11.01 1.21 36.86
CA ARG A 792 11.48 2.14 35.80
C ARG A 792 12.08 3.44 36.34
N TYR A 793 11.45 4.02 37.35
CA TYR A 793 11.74 5.36 37.86
C TYR A 793 12.32 5.36 39.29
N GLY A 794 12.30 4.22 39.99
CA GLY A 794 12.74 4.14 41.39
C GLY A 794 11.73 4.71 42.40
N GLN A 795 10.53 5.11 41.95
CA GLN A 795 9.47 5.71 42.78
C GLN A 795 8.09 5.26 42.31
N SER A 796 7.08 5.28 43.20
CA SER A 796 5.74 4.77 42.91
C SER A 796 4.91 5.66 41.97
N GLU A 797 5.16 6.98 41.98
CA GLU A 797 4.54 7.94 41.07
C GLU A 797 5.48 8.27 39.91
N PRO A 798 4.96 8.51 38.69
CA PRO A 798 5.81 8.94 37.58
C PRO A 798 6.40 10.34 37.84
N PRO A 799 7.69 10.57 37.54
CA PRO A 799 8.31 11.88 37.70
C PRO A 799 7.78 12.90 36.69
N ALA A 800 7.74 14.17 37.10
CA ALA A 800 7.42 15.29 36.21
C ALA A 800 8.60 15.59 35.28
N TYR A 801 8.33 16.08 34.05
CA TYR A 801 9.40 16.63 33.21
C TYR A 801 9.88 17.96 33.81
N PRO A 802 11.18 18.15 34.04
CA PRO A 802 11.70 19.34 34.70
C PRO A 802 11.79 20.52 33.72
N LEU A 803 10.65 21.12 33.39
CA LEU A 803 10.56 22.28 32.46
C LEU A 803 11.45 23.46 32.88
N GLY A 804 11.72 23.60 34.17
CA GLY A 804 12.64 24.62 34.69
C GLY A 804 14.10 24.41 34.33
N ASP A 805 14.49 23.24 33.82
CA ASP A 805 15.88 22.94 33.42
C ASP A 805 16.13 23.20 31.93
N ILE A 806 15.09 23.57 31.18
CA ILE A 806 15.20 23.96 29.77
C ILE A 806 16.13 25.19 29.66
N SER A 807 17.24 25.01 28.93
CA SER A 807 18.30 26.03 28.80
C SER A 807 18.25 26.83 27.49
N SER A 808 17.23 26.60 26.66
CA SER A 808 17.12 27.24 25.34
C SER A 808 16.98 28.75 25.43
N PRO A 809 17.80 29.52 24.69
CA PRO A 809 17.83 30.97 24.81
C PRO A 809 16.64 31.67 24.13
N ASN A 810 15.99 31.01 23.16
CA ASN A 810 14.97 31.62 22.30
C ASN A 810 13.80 30.65 22.06
N ILE A 811 12.74 30.77 22.88
CA ILE A 811 11.48 30.04 22.72
C ILE A 811 10.37 31.03 22.37
N ALA A 812 9.67 30.81 21.26
CA ALA A 812 8.49 31.58 20.88
C ALA A 812 7.24 30.69 20.96
N LEU A 813 6.24 31.11 21.74
CA LEU A 813 4.98 30.39 21.92
C LEU A 813 3.85 31.11 21.18
N PHE A 814 3.16 30.39 20.29
CA PHE A 814 1.99 30.87 19.57
C PHE A 814 0.78 30.02 19.96
N ARG A 815 -0.22 30.64 20.60
CA ARG A 815 -1.47 29.97 20.97
C ARG A 815 -2.67 30.55 20.24
N GLY A 816 -3.67 29.71 19.96
CA GLY A 816 -4.99 30.16 19.53
C GLY A 816 -5.85 30.54 20.74
N GLN A 817 -6.71 31.55 20.60
CA GLN A 817 -7.61 31.96 21.68
C GLN A 817 -8.79 31.00 21.86
N ASN A 818 -9.20 30.33 20.77
CA ASN A 818 -10.28 29.36 20.72
C ASN A 818 -9.78 27.92 20.53
N ASP A 819 -8.51 27.64 20.86
CA ASP A 819 -7.94 26.29 20.73
C ASP A 819 -8.53 25.36 21.80
N ALA A 820 -9.12 24.24 21.37
CA ALA A 820 -9.78 23.28 22.27
C ALA A 820 -8.84 22.28 22.94
N LEU A 821 -7.60 22.18 22.45
CA LEU A 821 -6.59 21.22 22.89
C LEU A 821 -5.42 21.92 23.61
N ALA A 822 -4.90 23.02 23.08
CA ALA A 822 -3.89 23.86 23.74
C ALA A 822 -4.56 25.05 24.43
N ASP A 823 -5.36 24.75 25.47
CA ASP A 823 -6.18 25.74 26.16
C ASP A 823 -5.35 26.89 26.75
N VAL A 824 -5.97 28.07 26.82
CA VAL A 824 -5.39 29.31 27.33
C VAL A 824 -4.76 29.11 28.72
N TYR A 825 -5.45 28.42 29.63
CA TYR A 825 -4.97 28.18 30.98
C TYR A 825 -3.73 27.27 30.99
N ASP A 826 -3.75 26.20 30.19
CA ASP A 826 -2.65 25.23 30.10
C ASP A 826 -1.38 25.89 29.53
N VAL A 827 -1.51 26.75 28.52
CA VAL A 827 -0.37 27.50 27.96
C VAL A 827 0.16 28.54 28.94
N GLU A 828 -0.70 29.24 29.68
CA GLU A 828 -0.26 30.18 30.72
C GLU A 828 0.44 29.48 31.87
N HIS A 829 0.00 28.27 32.22
CA HIS A 829 0.70 27.43 33.19
C HIS A 829 2.08 27.02 32.67
N LEU A 830 2.19 26.62 31.40
CA LEU A 830 3.47 26.34 30.77
C LEU A 830 4.43 27.54 30.82
N VAL A 831 3.96 28.74 30.49
CA VAL A 831 4.78 29.97 30.58
C VAL A 831 5.35 30.16 31.99
N ARG A 832 4.55 29.94 33.04
CA ARG A 832 5.01 30.07 34.44
C ARG A 832 6.00 28.98 34.86
N SER A 833 5.95 27.82 34.21
CA SER A 833 6.83 26.67 34.50
C SER A 833 8.17 26.73 33.79
N LEU A 834 8.30 27.54 32.72
CA LEU A 834 9.56 27.79 32.03
C LEU A 834 10.37 28.85 32.79
N LYS A 835 11.70 28.68 32.86
CA LYS A 835 12.60 29.71 33.40
C LYS A 835 12.98 30.67 32.26
N GLY A 836 12.40 31.88 32.28
CA GLY A 836 12.62 32.92 31.27
C GLY A 836 11.40 33.83 31.18
#